data_AF-A0A165D729-F1
#
_entry.id   AF-A0A165D729-F1
#
_cell.length_a   1.000
_cell.length_b   1.000
_cell.length_c   1.000
_cell.angle_alpha   90.00
_cell.angle_beta   90.00
_cell.angle_gamma   90.00
#
_symmetry.space_group_name_H-M   'P 1'
#
loop_
_entity.id
_entity.type
_entity.pdbx_description
1 polymer ?
#
loop_
_entity_poly.entity_id
_entity_poly.type
_entity_poly.pdbx_seq_one_letter_code
_entity_poly.pdbx_strand_id
1 'polypeptide(L)'
;MHRLLELTADVEKTLVAIVPRASRLYPNFKASDPDAWAALSVIDAARFVDSTSPDKVPATRTIFATHKYMLSNPDRFLIDPMRHRVSQSFSLRPQRDVEAIEKTRNWILNDEPPIRKFIKKAGVITSIYRSLRKPSGPIEAIDTSSLPAFDTHDQMIIRALRAIIERTRFIQADPMALGTEGIIKLVNGYNRGVAGNDSRDTVATFLTELGVYAPWTDLTESRILLPRRTPEQQKAFEDDGTRMLKLHAARKLETASRPVTPMELYPTDPCARIRHDFGQLPVYVIDDASAQELDDGLSVEPIPGSTDIRIHIHIADPTRLLHPDNLFSREARNRSVTAYFVDHTVPMLPRTLVDAGLGLMAGKAAHTLSFSARIDELGMLSEVEIRPGVVRNVMRLTYVQLGKALGMKVSLPSELIRLISVTSPAKEGDNSHLSLPAEVSLDDIRRLYDGFNRLQGRRTARDWFAGYQNLAEVRLLQHDLPQPPAVPDRPMMWHGFPQAEVMGVKVDEAQTVVAEYMLAAGLMAAKWASERGVPIIYRGSEMPISANPDAFGQALALREKNNFVEAIALARLDLAFQLGKVGIEPLRHFSIGVSAKEGGYARVTSPLRRYADLVNHWMIKAALLDPSLQTLPFSKEEMSAIATEQLYREQMGNRRMRMNNTLWICRLLSQALTTDAHPELREFLTGPRGFTVAVRERPRAVGGGGRGLHLSVMIRELGIAADVRHITKERAAASEPGDELNVRMVMVALESLPQIFCEVVE
;
A
#
# COMPACT_ATOMS: atom_id res chain seq x y z
N MET A 1 -14.75 -38.77 -1.75
CA MET A 1 -16.08 -38.14 -1.71
C MET A 1 -16.88 -38.54 -0.48
N HIS A 2 -17.11 -39.84 -0.22
CA HIS A 2 -17.85 -40.32 0.97
C HIS A 2 -17.30 -39.81 2.32
N ARG A 3 -15.98 -39.96 2.57
CA ARG A 3 -15.31 -39.42 3.78
C ARG A 3 -15.46 -37.91 3.97
N LEU A 4 -15.63 -37.16 2.89
CA LEU A 4 -15.78 -35.70 2.92
C LEU A 4 -17.22 -35.32 3.30
N LEU A 5 -18.20 -36.12 2.87
CA LEU A 5 -19.59 -36.01 3.29
C LEU A 5 -19.76 -36.38 4.77
N GLU A 6 -19.11 -37.45 5.23
CA GLU A 6 -19.08 -37.84 6.65
C GLU A 6 -18.48 -36.73 7.53
N LEU A 7 -17.32 -36.19 7.13
CA LEU A 7 -16.70 -35.07 7.84
C LEU A 7 -17.61 -33.83 7.86
N THR A 8 -18.32 -33.55 6.77
CA THR A 8 -19.26 -32.42 6.70
C THR A 8 -20.44 -32.63 7.65
N ALA A 9 -21.05 -33.82 7.65
CA ALA A 9 -22.14 -34.16 8.57
C ALA A 9 -21.70 -34.09 10.04
N ASP A 10 -20.48 -34.53 10.32
CA ASP A 10 -19.87 -34.45 11.65
C ASP A 10 -19.61 -33.00 12.10
N VAL A 11 -19.14 -32.14 11.19
CA VAL A 11 -18.98 -30.70 11.46
C VAL A 11 -20.33 -30.05 11.70
N GLU A 12 -21.39 -30.41 10.96
CA GLU A 12 -22.74 -29.89 11.19
C GLU A 12 -23.28 -30.29 12.56
N LYS A 13 -23.14 -31.57 12.93
CA LYS A 13 -23.54 -32.06 14.25
C LYS A 13 -22.78 -31.34 15.37
N THR A 14 -21.48 -31.14 15.18
CA THR A 14 -20.63 -30.40 16.12
C THR A 14 -21.04 -28.94 16.19
N LEU A 15 -21.34 -28.30 15.05
CA LEU A 15 -21.82 -26.92 14.97
C LEU A 15 -23.06 -26.73 15.84
N VAL A 16 -24.08 -27.57 15.67
CA VAL A 16 -25.31 -27.51 16.49
C VAL A 16 -24.98 -27.64 17.98
N ALA A 17 -24.06 -28.53 18.36
CA ALA A 17 -23.65 -28.74 19.76
C ALA A 17 -22.84 -27.57 20.37
N ILE A 18 -22.15 -26.77 19.55
CA ILE A 18 -21.34 -25.64 20.05
C ILE A 18 -22.09 -24.31 20.06
N VAL A 19 -23.19 -24.16 19.31
CA VAL A 19 -23.92 -22.88 19.17
C VAL A 19 -24.16 -22.14 20.49
N PRO A 20 -24.65 -22.78 21.59
CA PRO A 20 -24.88 -22.09 22.86
C PRO A 20 -23.61 -21.50 23.51
N ARG A 21 -22.45 -22.10 23.23
CA ARG A 21 -21.13 -21.62 23.70
C ARG A 21 -20.56 -20.60 22.72
N ALA A 22 -20.66 -20.87 21.42
CA ALA A 22 -20.17 -20.02 20.35
C ALA A 22 -20.89 -18.65 20.30
N SER A 23 -22.18 -18.58 20.68
CA SER A 23 -22.92 -17.31 20.80
C SER A 23 -22.32 -16.34 21.81
N ARG A 24 -21.49 -16.82 22.73
CA ARG A 24 -20.79 -16.00 23.72
C ARG A 24 -19.48 -15.43 23.19
N LEU A 25 -19.01 -15.83 21.99
CA LEU A 25 -17.75 -15.34 21.43
C LEU A 25 -17.78 -13.81 21.24
N TYR A 26 -18.78 -13.29 20.55
CA TYR A 26 -18.86 -11.85 20.30
C TYR A 26 -18.90 -11.00 21.57
N PRO A 27 -19.79 -11.24 22.56
CA PRO A 27 -19.83 -10.41 23.77
C PRO A 27 -18.57 -10.50 24.63
N ASN A 28 -17.79 -11.60 24.57
CA ASN A 28 -16.56 -11.75 25.35
C ASN A 28 -15.31 -11.17 24.66
N PHE A 29 -15.28 -11.14 23.32
CA PHE A 29 -14.08 -10.76 22.56
C PHE A 29 -14.24 -9.46 21.77
N LYS A 30 -15.42 -8.83 21.75
CA LYS A 30 -15.57 -7.47 21.19
C LYS A 30 -14.68 -6.47 21.94
N ALA A 31 -14.34 -5.37 21.29
CA ALA A 31 -13.61 -4.30 21.96
C ALA A 31 -14.44 -3.69 23.11
N SER A 32 -13.75 -3.16 24.12
CA SER A 32 -14.37 -2.41 25.21
C SER A 32 -14.96 -1.09 24.73
N ASP A 33 -14.28 -0.42 23.80
CA ASP A 33 -14.81 0.72 23.06
C ASP A 33 -15.87 0.23 22.05
N PRO A 34 -17.12 0.71 22.14
CA PRO A 34 -18.22 0.26 21.28
C PRO A 34 -18.09 0.67 19.81
N ASP A 35 -17.18 1.59 19.48
CA ASP A 35 -16.85 2.01 18.11
C ASP A 35 -15.56 1.35 17.58
N ALA A 36 -14.85 0.59 18.41
CA ALA A 36 -13.61 -0.07 18.02
C ALA A 36 -13.85 -1.48 17.45
N TRP A 37 -13.01 -1.84 16.47
CA TRP A 37 -12.88 -3.21 15.98
C TRP A 37 -12.05 -4.05 16.95
N ALA A 38 -12.34 -5.34 17.03
CA ALA A 38 -11.47 -6.33 17.67
C ALA A 38 -11.05 -7.42 16.66
N ALA A 39 -10.17 -8.34 17.06
CA ALA A 39 -9.78 -9.48 16.26
C ALA A 39 -9.77 -10.75 17.11
N LEU A 40 -10.15 -11.88 16.51
CA LEU A 40 -10.20 -13.19 17.16
C LEU A 40 -9.77 -14.28 16.18
N SER A 41 -8.76 -15.07 16.57
CA SER A 41 -8.36 -16.23 15.79
C SER A 41 -9.38 -17.38 15.95
N VAL A 42 -9.56 -18.20 14.92
CA VAL A 42 -10.41 -19.39 14.98
C VAL A 42 -9.93 -20.35 16.06
N ILE A 43 -8.62 -20.44 16.28
CA ILE A 43 -8.06 -21.32 17.30
C ILE A 43 -8.43 -20.81 18.70
N ASP A 44 -8.29 -19.51 18.97
CA ASP A 44 -8.64 -18.95 20.27
C ASP A 44 -10.16 -18.98 20.51
N ALA A 45 -10.96 -18.75 19.46
CA ALA A 45 -12.40 -18.95 19.51
C ALA A 45 -12.75 -20.41 19.84
N ALA A 46 -12.10 -21.38 19.18
CA ALA A 46 -12.34 -22.80 19.42
C ALA A 46 -11.88 -23.23 20.81
N ARG A 47 -10.76 -22.68 21.33
CA ARG A 47 -10.31 -22.89 22.72
C ARG A 47 -11.36 -22.42 23.71
N PHE A 48 -11.93 -21.23 23.49
CA PHE A 48 -13.01 -20.72 24.32
C PHE A 48 -14.25 -21.64 24.27
N VAL A 49 -14.66 -22.06 23.06
CA VAL A 49 -15.83 -22.94 22.86
C VAL A 49 -15.65 -24.28 23.58
N ASP A 50 -14.48 -24.90 23.48
CA ASP A 50 -14.18 -26.20 24.10
C ASP A 50 -13.62 -26.11 25.52
N SER A 51 -13.44 -24.90 26.07
CA SER A 51 -12.74 -24.68 27.35
C SER A 51 -11.36 -25.38 27.38
N THR A 52 -10.66 -25.35 26.25
CA THR A 52 -9.33 -25.96 26.10
C THR A 52 -8.27 -25.04 26.68
N SER A 53 -7.29 -25.61 27.40
CA SER A 53 -6.15 -24.85 27.92
C SER A 53 -5.36 -24.17 26.79
N PRO A 54 -4.71 -23.01 27.03
CA PRO A 54 -3.96 -22.27 26.01
C PRO A 54 -2.89 -23.11 25.30
N ASP A 55 -2.26 -24.03 26.02
CA ASP A 55 -1.15 -24.86 25.50
C ASP A 55 -1.62 -26.07 24.67
N LYS A 56 -2.94 -26.27 24.55
CA LYS A 56 -3.52 -27.40 23.80
C LYS A 56 -4.28 -26.91 22.56
N VAL A 57 -4.15 -27.67 21.47
CA VAL A 57 -4.91 -27.45 20.24
C VAL A 57 -6.32 -28.05 20.43
N PRO A 58 -7.40 -27.29 20.17
CA PRO A 58 -8.76 -27.81 20.24
C PRO A 58 -8.99 -28.95 19.23
N ALA A 59 -10.05 -29.74 19.43
CA ALA A 59 -10.38 -30.80 18.50
C ALA A 59 -10.64 -30.24 17.09
N THR A 60 -10.11 -30.89 16.05
CA THR A 60 -10.23 -30.44 14.66
C THR A 60 -11.68 -30.17 14.25
N ARG A 61 -12.63 -31.00 14.72
CA ARG A 61 -14.07 -30.83 14.46
C ARG A 61 -14.61 -29.53 15.07
N THR A 62 -14.19 -29.19 16.30
CA THR A 62 -14.56 -27.92 16.96
C THR A 62 -13.95 -26.73 16.23
N ILE A 63 -12.70 -26.82 15.77
CA ILE A 63 -12.06 -25.76 14.98
C ILE A 63 -12.90 -25.46 13.74
N PHE A 64 -13.26 -26.48 12.95
CA PHE A 64 -14.09 -26.30 11.75
C PHE A 64 -15.51 -25.83 12.07
N ALA A 65 -16.15 -26.37 13.12
CA ALA A 65 -17.48 -25.94 13.54
C ALA A 65 -17.48 -24.47 14.01
N THR A 66 -16.46 -24.05 14.77
CA THR A 66 -16.30 -22.67 15.25
C THR A 66 -16.05 -21.71 14.10
N HIS A 67 -15.16 -22.10 13.17
CA HIS A 67 -14.93 -21.35 11.93
C HIS A 67 -16.23 -21.14 11.15
N LYS A 68 -17.01 -22.22 10.96
CA LYS A 68 -18.29 -22.16 10.25
C LYS A 68 -19.30 -21.28 10.97
N TYR A 69 -19.40 -21.37 12.30
CA TYR A 69 -20.25 -20.49 13.10
C TYR A 69 -19.90 -19.01 12.86
N MET A 70 -18.63 -18.64 12.99
CA MET A 70 -18.19 -17.25 12.79
C MET A 70 -18.45 -16.79 11.34
N LEU A 71 -18.16 -17.65 10.35
CA LEU A 71 -18.43 -17.40 8.94
C LEU A 71 -19.92 -17.11 8.66
N SER A 72 -20.83 -17.84 9.31
CA SER A 72 -22.28 -17.69 9.17
C SER A 72 -22.90 -16.52 9.96
N ASN A 73 -22.12 -15.77 10.74
CA ASN A 73 -22.60 -14.59 11.50
C ASN A 73 -21.85 -13.31 11.05
N PRO A 74 -22.09 -12.85 9.80
CA PRO A 74 -21.28 -11.81 9.15
C PRO A 74 -21.66 -10.37 9.57
N ASP A 75 -22.69 -10.22 10.38
CA ASP A 75 -23.02 -9.03 11.15
C ASP A 75 -21.98 -8.80 12.27
N ARG A 76 -21.45 -9.87 12.88
CA ARG A 76 -20.54 -9.79 14.03
C ARG A 76 -19.09 -10.09 13.68
N PHE A 77 -18.86 -11.11 12.86
CA PHE A 77 -17.54 -11.61 12.51
C PHE A 77 -17.27 -11.41 11.02
N LEU A 78 -16.31 -10.55 10.70
CA LEU A 78 -15.83 -10.34 9.36
C LEU A 78 -14.56 -11.12 9.11
N ILE A 79 -14.62 -11.96 8.08
CA ILE A 79 -13.44 -12.58 7.52
C ILE A 79 -12.54 -11.51 6.93
N ASP A 80 -11.24 -11.70 7.13
CA ASP A 80 -10.29 -11.01 6.29
C ASP A 80 -10.27 -11.65 4.90
N PRO A 81 -10.83 -10.99 3.86
CA PRO A 81 -10.97 -11.60 2.54
C PRO A 81 -9.62 -12.01 1.94
N MET A 82 -8.53 -11.45 2.47
CA MET A 82 -7.17 -11.69 2.02
C MET A 82 -6.40 -12.59 3.01
N ARG A 83 -6.50 -12.34 4.32
CA ARG A 83 -5.67 -13.04 5.33
C ARG A 83 -6.25 -14.33 5.85
N HIS A 84 -7.54 -14.63 5.63
CA HIS A 84 -8.19 -15.74 6.34
C HIS A 84 -7.55 -17.09 6.08
N ARG A 85 -7.08 -17.34 4.85
CA ARG A 85 -6.38 -18.59 4.50
C ARG A 85 -5.07 -18.78 5.28
N VAL A 86 -4.41 -17.69 5.68
CA VAL A 86 -3.11 -17.71 6.36
C VAL A 86 -3.27 -17.55 7.88
N SER A 87 -4.01 -16.54 8.31
CA SER A 87 -4.15 -16.15 9.72
C SER A 87 -5.30 -16.82 10.46
N GLN A 88 -6.25 -17.44 9.74
CA GLN A 88 -7.48 -18.02 10.31
C GLN A 88 -8.13 -17.11 11.35
N SER A 89 -8.16 -15.78 11.11
CA SER A 89 -8.61 -14.78 12.06
C SER A 89 -9.74 -13.95 11.51
N PHE A 90 -10.69 -13.60 12.38
CA PHE A 90 -11.82 -12.74 12.08
C PHE A 90 -11.66 -11.39 12.77
N SER A 91 -12.14 -10.34 12.11
CA SER A 91 -12.39 -9.06 12.75
C SER A 91 -13.78 -9.04 13.36
N LEU A 92 -13.88 -8.59 14.61
CA LEU A 92 -15.14 -8.42 15.32
C LEU A 92 -15.63 -7.00 15.10
N ARG A 93 -16.85 -6.86 14.58
CA ARG A 93 -17.48 -5.58 14.27
C ARG A 93 -17.68 -4.73 15.54
N PRO A 94 -17.53 -3.39 15.47
CA PRO A 94 -17.92 -2.51 16.56
C PRO A 94 -19.34 -2.76 17.02
N GLN A 95 -19.57 -2.66 18.33
CA GLN A 95 -20.87 -2.94 18.92
C GLN A 95 -21.97 -2.06 18.33
N ARG A 96 -21.71 -0.76 18.19
CA ARG A 96 -22.71 0.19 17.67
C ARG A 96 -23.08 -0.09 16.21
N ASP A 97 -22.16 -0.65 15.42
CA ASP A 97 -22.46 -1.02 14.04
C ASP A 97 -23.32 -2.28 13.97
N VAL A 98 -23.08 -3.26 14.85
CA VAL A 98 -23.95 -4.45 14.98
C VAL A 98 -25.37 -4.02 15.35
N GLU A 99 -25.51 -3.17 16.37
CA GLU A 99 -26.81 -2.66 16.82
C GLU A 99 -27.52 -1.86 15.71
N ALA A 100 -26.78 -1.05 14.95
CA ALA A 100 -27.31 -0.29 13.83
C ALA A 100 -27.83 -1.20 12.70
N ILE A 101 -27.04 -2.21 12.32
CA ILE A 101 -27.42 -3.22 11.30
C ILE A 101 -28.69 -3.96 11.74
N GLU A 102 -28.72 -4.48 12.96
CA GLU A 102 -29.85 -5.28 13.45
C GLU A 102 -31.14 -4.47 13.52
N LYS A 103 -31.10 -3.26 14.12
CA LYS A 103 -32.31 -2.42 14.22
C LYS A 103 -32.77 -1.93 12.87
N THR A 104 -31.87 -1.47 12.00
CA THR A 104 -32.24 -1.00 10.66
C THR A 104 -32.89 -2.11 9.85
N ARG A 105 -32.34 -3.34 9.90
CA ARG A 105 -32.93 -4.50 9.24
C ARG A 105 -34.34 -4.81 9.77
N ASN A 106 -34.53 -4.78 11.10
CA ASN A 106 -35.84 -5.02 11.69
C ASN A 106 -36.87 -3.95 11.29
N TRP A 107 -36.47 -2.68 11.27
CA TRP A 107 -37.33 -1.59 10.81
C TRP A 107 -37.77 -1.75 9.35
N ILE A 108 -36.88 -2.25 8.49
CA ILE A 108 -37.20 -2.50 7.09
C ILE A 108 -38.16 -3.68 6.96
N LEU A 109 -37.90 -4.80 7.65
CA LEU A 109 -38.72 -6.01 7.58
C LEU A 109 -40.15 -5.77 8.08
N ASN A 110 -40.30 -4.92 9.09
CA ASN A 110 -41.60 -4.62 9.71
C ASN A 110 -42.25 -3.34 9.17
N ASP A 111 -41.67 -2.69 8.15
CA ASP A 111 -42.11 -1.41 7.60
C ASP A 111 -42.38 -0.35 8.70
N GLU A 112 -41.39 -0.15 9.56
CA GLU A 112 -41.52 0.77 10.70
C GLU A 112 -41.34 2.25 10.29
N PRO A 113 -41.97 3.20 11.02
CA PRO A 113 -41.91 4.63 10.70
C PRO A 113 -40.51 5.26 10.49
N PRO A 114 -39.44 4.84 11.20
CA PRO A 114 -38.10 5.44 11.03
C PRO A 114 -37.59 5.39 9.58
N ILE A 115 -37.79 4.29 8.86
CA ILE A 115 -37.31 4.14 7.48
C ILE A 115 -38.02 5.11 6.53
N ARG A 116 -39.35 5.20 6.61
CA ARG A 116 -40.14 6.13 5.77
C ARG A 116 -39.79 7.59 6.06
N LYS A 117 -39.58 7.95 7.33
CA LYS A 117 -39.15 9.29 7.73
C LYS A 117 -37.76 9.62 7.18
N PHE A 118 -36.81 8.69 7.31
CA PHE A 118 -35.46 8.84 6.77
C PHE A 118 -35.47 9.01 5.25
N ILE A 119 -36.18 8.17 4.50
CA ILE A 119 -36.27 8.24 3.03
C ILE A 119 -36.78 9.61 2.57
N LYS A 120 -37.86 10.11 3.20
CA LYS A 120 -38.41 11.44 2.88
C LYS A 120 -37.39 12.54 3.15
N LYS A 121 -36.72 12.49 4.31
CA LYS A 121 -35.68 13.45 4.69
C LYS A 121 -34.50 13.43 3.72
N ALA A 122 -33.98 12.24 3.43
CA ALA A 122 -32.86 12.03 2.52
C ALA A 122 -33.18 12.52 1.10
N GLY A 123 -34.39 12.29 0.59
CA GLY A 123 -34.80 12.79 -0.73
C GLY A 123 -34.78 14.32 -0.84
N VAL A 124 -35.13 15.04 0.23
CA VAL A 124 -35.02 16.51 0.28
C VAL A 124 -33.55 16.93 0.26
N ILE A 125 -32.73 16.32 1.13
CA ILE A 125 -31.31 16.67 1.27
C ILE A 125 -30.54 16.44 -0.03
N THR A 126 -30.68 15.27 -0.66
CA THR A 126 -29.95 14.92 -1.90
C THR A 126 -30.39 15.79 -3.08
N SER A 127 -31.68 16.13 -3.17
CA SER A 127 -32.18 17.05 -4.19
C SER A 127 -31.56 18.44 -4.04
N ILE A 128 -31.46 18.94 -2.81
CA ILE A 128 -30.84 20.25 -2.54
C ILE A 128 -29.35 20.20 -2.85
N TYR A 129 -28.64 19.15 -2.40
CA TYR A 129 -27.22 18.96 -2.71
C TYR A 129 -26.93 19.05 -4.21
N ARG A 130 -27.71 18.33 -5.04
CA ARG A 130 -27.56 18.35 -6.50
C ARG A 130 -27.80 19.72 -7.12
N SER A 131 -28.66 20.54 -6.50
CA SER A 131 -28.97 21.90 -6.98
C SER A 131 -27.93 22.94 -6.55
N LEU A 132 -27.32 22.78 -5.38
CA LEU A 132 -26.38 23.75 -4.81
C LEU A 132 -24.93 23.45 -5.21
N ARG A 133 -24.56 22.17 -5.29
CA ARG A 133 -23.15 21.80 -5.35
C ARG A 133 -22.49 22.27 -6.65
N LYS A 134 -21.34 22.92 -6.46
CA LYS A 134 -20.39 23.26 -7.52
C LYS A 134 -19.23 22.27 -7.42
N PRO A 135 -19.06 21.33 -8.37
CA PRO A 135 -18.09 20.24 -8.27
C PRO A 135 -16.63 20.69 -8.48
N SER A 136 -16.40 21.90 -8.97
CA SER A 136 -15.09 22.49 -9.24
C SER A 136 -14.90 23.83 -8.54
N GLY A 137 -13.66 24.31 -8.48
CA GLY A 137 -13.29 25.54 -7.77
C GLY A 137 -12.77 25.29 -6.35
N PRO A 138 -12.60 26.36 -5.54
CA PRO A 138 -12.06 26.25 -4.19
C PRO A 138 -12.97 25.44 -3.27
N ILE A 139 -12.36 24.78 -2.28
CA ILE A 139 -13.08 24.01 -1.27
C ILE A 139 -13.73 24.98 -0.28
N GLU A 140 -15.06 25.02 -0.27
CA GLU A 140 -15.85 25.90 0.59
C GLU A 140 -17.01 25.12 1.21
N ALA A 141 -17.26 25.31 2.51
CA ALA A 141 -18.40 24.67 3.18
C ALA A 141 -19.71 25.30 2.68
N ILE A 142 -20.71 24.45 2.44
CA ILE A 142 -22.08 24.88 2.12
C ILE A 142 -22.84 25.06 3.43
N ASP A 143 -23.58 26.16 3.58
CA ASP A 143 -24.46 26.35 4.73
C ASP A 143 -25.61 25.33 4.69
N THR A 144 -25.62 24.42 5.66
CA THR A 144 -26.64 23.38 5.81
C THR A 144 -27.60 23.66 6.97
N SER A 145 -27.57 24.85 7.56
CA SER A 145 -28.40 25.22 8.72
C SER A 145 -29.91 25.12 8.44
N SER A 146 -30.35 25.32 7.20
CA SER A 146 -31.73 25.18 6.77
C SER A 146 -32.13 23.73 6.41
N LEU A 147 -31.19 22.80 6.38
CA LEU A 147 -31.46 21.39 6.06
C LEU A 147 -31.94 20.63 7.31
N PRO A 148 -32.77 19.59 7.12
CA PRO A 148 -33.16 18.73 8.23
C PRO A 148 -31.96 18.06 8.91
N ALA A 149 -31.87 18.16 10.24
CA ALA A 149 -30.90 17.43 11.04
C ALA A 149 -31.20 15.92 11.11
N PHE A 150 -30.18 15.11 11.38
CA PHE A 150 -30.27 13.67 11.58
C PHE A 150 -30.57 13.37 13.05
N ASP A 151 -31.75 12.78 13.29
CA ASP A 151 -32.11 12.27 14.61
C ASP A 151 -31.37 10.95 14.91
N THR A 152 -31.58 10.41 16.11
CA THR A 152 -30.92 9.17 16.55
C THR A 152 -31.25 7.98 15.66
N HIS A 153 -32.45 7.91 15.06
CA HIS A 153 -32.81 6.83 14.15
C HIS A 153 -32.11 7.00 12.80
N ASP A 154 -32.05 8.23 12.27
CA ASP A 154 -31.33 8.51 11.03
C ASP A 154 -29.84 8.15 11.15
N GLN A 155 -29.22 8.51 12.28
CA GLN A 155 -27.82 8.20 12.57
C GLN A 155 -27.56 6.68 12.63
N MET A 156 -28.53 5.89 13.15
CA MET A 156 -28.45 4.43 13.11
C MET A 156 -28.54 3.89 11.68
N ILE A 157 -29.43 4.43 10.85
CA ILE A 157 -29.56 4.04 9.43
C ILE A 157 -28.29 4.39 8.66
N ILE A 158 -27.76 5.60 8.85
CA ILE A 158 -26.50 6.06 8.24
C ILE A 158 -25.35 5.12 8.62
N ARG A 159 -25.22 4.77 9.91
CA ARG A 159 -24.21 3.84 10.40
C ARG A 159 -24.35 2.44 9.76
N ALA A 160 -25.57 1.94 9.62
CA ALA A 160 -25.82 0.66 8.96
C ALA A 160 -25.47 0.68 7.47
N LEU A 161 -25.74 1.78 6.75
CA LEU A 161 -25.37 1.95 5.34
C LEU A 161 -23.85 2.05 5.16
N ARG A 162 -23.15 2.77 6.04
CA ARG A 162 -21.68 2.85 6.03
C ARG A 162 -21.02 1.49 6.19
N ALA A 163 -21.59 0.62 7.03
CA ALA A 163 -21.08 -0.72 7.29
C ALA A 163 -21.02 -1.66 6.06
N ILE A 164 -21.68 -1.30 4.96
CA ILE A 164 -21.72 -2.04 3.68
C ILE A 164 -20.58 -1.63 2.76
N ILE A 165 -20.23 -0.35 2.82
CA ILE A 165 -19.09 0.23 2.12
C ILE A 165 -17.80 -0.23 2.78
N GLU A 166 -17.79 -0.27 4.11
CA GLU A 166 -16.64 -0.65 4.92
C GLU A 166 -16.42 -2.18 4.88
N ARG A 167 -15.39 -2.58 4.12
CA ARG A 167 -14.82 -3.93 3.90
C ARG A 167 -15.54 -4.80 2.86
N THR A 168 -14.86 -5.03 1.74
CA THR A 168 -15.37 -5.88 0.66
C THR A 168 -15.40 -7.34 1.07
N ARG A 169 -16.55 -7.98 0.83
CA ARG A 169 -16.75 -9.40 1.09
C ARG A 169 -16.79 -10.12 -0.24
N PHE A 170 -15.85 -11.03 -0.46
CA PHE A 170 -15.96 -12.00 -1.55
C PHE A 170 -16.48 -13.36 -1.06
N ILE A 171 -16.43 -13.61 0.26
CA ILE A 171 -16.64 -14.94 0.85
C ILE A 171 -17.82 -14.98 1.85
N GLN A 172 -18.32 -13.82 2.30
CA GLN A 172 -19.48 -13.70 3.20
C GLN A 172 -20.57 -12.84 2.56
N ALA A 173 -21.83 -13.20 2.80
CA ALA A 173 -22.94 -12.33 2.46
C ALA A 173 -22.89 -11.03 3.29
N ASP A 174 -23.38 -9.93 2.72
CA ASP A 174 -23.56 -8.68 3.45
C ASP A 174 -24.91 -8.71 4.20
N PRO A 175 -24.97 -8.35 5.51
CA PRO A 175 -26.17 -8.49 6.31
C PRO A 175 -27.22 -7.43 5.95
N MET A 176 -26.81 -6.36 5.25
CA MET A 176 -27.62 -5.22 4.88
C MET A 176 -27.82 -5.08 3.36
N ALA A 177 -27.32 -6.00 2.53
CA ALA A 177 -27.49 -5.92 1.07
C ALA A 177 -28.96 -5.70 0.66
N LEU A 178 -29.87 -6.56 1.11
CA LEU A 178 -31.30 -6.44 0.81
C LEU A 178 -31.94 -5.21 1.43
N GLY A 179 -31.58 -4.90 2.68
CA GLY A 179 -32.11 -3.73 3.38
C GLY A 179 -31.75 -2.41 2.69
N THR A 180 -30.56 -2.36 2.12
CA THR A 180 -30.04 -1.19 1.41
C THR A 180 -30.78 -0.91 0.13
N GLU A 181 -31.07 -1.95 -0.64
CA GLU A 181 -31.94 -1.79 -1.81
C GLU A 181 -33.33 -1.27 -1.41
N GLY A 182 -33.85 -1.73 -0.28
CA GLY A 182 -35.12 -1.26 0.29
C GLY A 182 -35.11 0.21 0.73
N ILE A 183 -33.94 0.79 1.00
CA ILE A 183 -33.80 2.22 1.33
C ILE A 183 -33.50 3.04 0.07
N ILE A 184 -32.42 2.70 -0.65
CA ILE A 184 -31.85 3.55 -1.71
C ILE A 184 -32.79 3.65 -2.90
N LYS A 185 -33.42 2.55 -3.33
CA LYS A 185 -34.38 2.60 -4.45
C LYS A 185 -35.52 3.55 -4.12
N LEU A 186 -35.99 3.59 -2.87
CA LEU A 186 -37.09 4.47 -2.50
C LEU A 186 -36.73 5.97 -2.43
N VAL A 187 -35.43 6.32 -2.48
CA VAL A 187 -34.99 7.72 -2.58
C VAL A 187 -34.97 8.17 -4.05
N ASN A 188 -35.56 9.34 -4.33
CA ASN A 188 -35.68 9.85 -5.68
C ASN A 188 -34.30 10.06 -6.37
N GLY A 189 -34.20 9.65 -7.64
CA GLY A 189 -32.97 9.71 -8.44
C GLY A 189 -32.08 8.47 -8.39
N TYR A 190 -32.40 7.48 -7.56
CA TYR A 190 -31.68 6.19 -7.52
C TYR A 190 -32.49 5.01 -8.08
N ASN A 191 -33.70 5.28 -8.59
CA ASN A 191 -34.68 4.30 -9.07
C ASN A 191 -34.52 3.85 -10.54
N ARG A 192 -33.69 4.53 -11.34
CA ARG A 192 -33.55 4.22 -12.77
C ARG A 192 -32.27 3.43 -13.04
N GLY A 193 -32.45 2.15 -13.36
CA GLY A 193 -31.60 1.39 -14.29
C GLY A 193 -30.08 1.52 -14.08
N VAL A 194 -29.57 1.03 -12.97
CA VAL A 194 -28.16 0.66 -12.86
C VAL A 194 -28.09 -0.86 -12.75
N ALA A 195 -28.54 -1.53 -13.81
CA ALA A 195 -28.37 -2.98 -13.97
C ALA A 195 -26.89 -3.26 -14.29
N GLY A 196 -26.02 -3.17 -13.28
CA GLY A 196 -24.60 -3.45 -13.45
C GLY A 196 -23.67 -3.02 -12.32
N ASN A 197 -23.99 -1.96 -11.56
CA ASN A 197 -23.04 -1.39 -10.60
C ASN A 197 -23.14 -2.10 -9.24
N ASP A 198 -22.00 -2.21 -8.55
CA ASP A 198 -21.98 -2.65 -7.16
C ASP A 198 -22.83 -1.69 -6.32
N SER A 199 -23.85 -2.22 -5.63
CA SER A 199 -24.72 -1.49 -4.69
C SER A 199 -23.96 -0.54 -3.76
N ARG A 200 -22.71 -0.88 -3.41
CA ARG A 200 -21.82 -0.07 -2.58
C ARG A 200 -21.51 1.31 -3.14
N ASP A 201 -21.38 1.44 -4.46
CA ASP A 201 -20.97 2.70 -5.09
C ASP A 201 -22.15 3.66 -5.18
N THR A 202 -23.34 3.10 -5.38
CA THR A 202 -24.60 3.83 -5.21
C THR A 202 -24.76 4.29 -3.77
N VAL A 203 -24.45 3.45 -2.78
CA VAL A 203 -24.49 3.84 -1.35
C VAL A 203 -23.48 4.94 -1.07
N ALA A 204 -22.25 4.83 -1.59
CA ALA A 204 -21.21 5.83 -1.42
C ALA A 204 -21.65 7.19 -1.98
N THR A 205 -22.15 7.20 -3.22
CA THR A 205 -22.69 8.40 -3.85
C THR A 205 -23.85 8.98 -3.03
N PHE A 206 -24.78 8.12 -2.59
CA PHE A 206 -25.89 8.52 -1.73
C PHE A 206 -25.43 9.17 -0.43
N LEU A 207 -24.46 8.58 0.27
CA LEU A 207 -23.95 9.13 1.52
C LEU A 207 -23.16 10.44 1.31
N THR A 208 -22.48 10.61 0.17
CA THR A 208 -21.87 11.89 -0.20
C THR A 208 -22.93 12.97 -0.44
N GLU A 209 -23.98 12.67 -1.21
CA GLU A 209 -25.08 13.61 -1.47
C GLU A 209 -25.92 13.90 -0.22
N LEU A 210 -25.97 12.97 0.73
CA LEU A 210 -26.61 13.14 2.02
C LEU A 210 -25.79 14.05 2.97
N GLY A 211 -24.54 14.39 2.61
CA GLY A 211 -23.63 15.16 3.45
C GLY A 211 -23.02 14.35 4.60
N VAL A 212 -22.93 13.02 4.44
CA VAL A 212 -22.25 12.11 5.39
C VAL A 212 -20.78 11.93 5.00
N TYR A 213 -20.47 11.91 3.70
CA TYR A 213 -19.10 11.90 3.19
C TYR A 213 -18.78 13.20 2.47
N ALA A 214 -17.51 13.61 2.53
CA ALA A 214 -17.01 14.67 1.68
C ALA A 214 -16.82 14.14 0.24
N PRO A 215 -16.89 14.99 -0.79
CA PRO A 215 -16.73 14.55 -2.18
C PRO A 215 -15.39 13.88 -2.51
N TRP A 216 -14.35 14.19 -1.73
CA TRP A 216 -13.01 13.63 -1.86
C TRP A 216 -12.77 12.42 -0.95
N THR A 217 -13.72 12.02 -0.09
CA THR A 217 -13.56 10.87 0.80
C THR A 217 -13.17 9.62 0.00
N ASP A 218 -12.03 9.03 0.34
CA ASP A 218 -11.56 7.80 -0.29
C ASP A 218 -12.13 6.54 0.37
N LEU A 219 -12.77 5.71 -0.44
CA LEU A 219 -13.39 4.46 -0.06
C LEU A 219 -12.62 3.23 -0.56
N THR A 220 -11.45 3.40 -1.19
CA THR A 220 -10.58 2.28 -1.58
C THR A 220 -9.90 1.65 -0.38
N GLU A 221 -9.50 2.46 0.61
CA GLU A 221 -8.87 1.99 1.83
C GLU A 221 -9.88 1.29 2.78
N SER A 222 -11.16 1.66 2.77
CA SER A 222 -12.18 1.03 3.63
C SER A 222 -12.48 -0.42 3.25
N ARG A 223 -12.09 -0.86 2.06
CA ARG A 223 -12.54 -2.13 1.48
C ARG A 223 -11.69 -3.32 1.87
N ILE A 224 -10.66 -3.14 2.68
CA ILE A 224 -9.59 -4.12 2.78
C ILE A 224 -8.85 -3.90 4.12
N LEU A 225 -8.67 -4.95 4.91
CA LEU A 225 -8.22 -4.86 6.31
C LEU A 225 -6.75 -4.45 6.44
N LEU A 226 -6.48 -3.15 6.46
CA LEU A 226 -5.60 -2.64 7.50
C LEU A 226 -6.51 -2.38 8.71
N PRO A 227 -6.09 -2.69 9.95
CA PRO A 227 -6.73 -2.10 11.11
C PRO A 227 -6.61 -0.59 10.98
N ARG A 228 -7.64 0.05 10.41
CA ARG A 228 -7.75 1.51 10.39
C ARG A 228 -7.75 1.95 11.83
N ARG A 229 -6.87 2.89 12.15
CA ARG A 229 -7.00 3.65 13.37
C ARG A 229 -7.96 4.78 13.08
N THR A 230 -8.96 4.98 13.91
CA THR A 230 -9.65 6.27 13.95
C THR A 230 -8.61 7.38 14.24
N PRO A 231 -8.88 8.65 13.94
CA PRO A 231 -8.00 9.74 14.32
C PRO A 231 -7.59 9.68 15.80
N GLU A 232 -8.52 9.30 16.69
CA GLU A 232 -8.28 9.11 18.13
C GLU A 232 -7.35 7.94 18.41
N GLN A 233 -7.53 6.81 17.72
CA GLN A 233 -6.65 5.65 17.84
C GLN A 233 -5.25 5.93 17.28
N GLN A 234 -5.14 6.71 16.20
CA GLN A 234 -3.86 7.11 15.64
C GLN A 234 -3.15 8.05 16.61
N LYS A 235 -3.88 9.01 17.19
CA LYS A 235 -3.36 9.85 18.25
C LYS A 235 -2.90 9.02 19.45
N ALA A 236 -3.70 8.07 19.93
CA ALA A 236 -3.32 7.19 21.03
C ALA A 236 -2.07 6.37 20.73
N PHE A 237 -1.91 5.89 19.49
CA PHE A 237 -0.71 5.20 19.04
C PHE A 237 0.54 6.09 19.07
N GLU A 238 0.41 7.36 18.70
CA GLU A 238 1.49 8.35 18.82
C GLU A 238 1.77 8.74 20.29
N ASP A 239 0.73 8.86 21.11
CA ASP A 239 0.84 9.14 22.54
C ASP A 239 1.56 7.98 23.27
N ASP A 240 1.27 6.73 22.90
CA ASP A 240 1.98 5.54 23.39
C ASP A 240 3.46 5.57 23.00
N GLY A 241 3.79 5.99 21.77
CA GLY A 241 5.17 6.18 21.33
C GLY A 241 5.90 7.19 22.20
N THR A 242 5.27 8.34 22.43
CA THR A 242 5.78 9.41 23.31
C THR A 242 5.97 8.91 24.75
N ARG A 243 5.00 8.16 25.28
CA ARG A 243 5.06 7.59 26.63
C ARG A 243 6.23 6.61 26.77
N MET A 244 6.40 5.70 25.81
CA MET A 244 7.49 4.72 25.85
C MET A 244 8.87 5.38 25.75
N LEU A 245 9.02 6.46 24.97
CA LEU A 245 10.26 7.24 24.93
C LEU A 245 10.58 7.89 26.28
N LYS A 246 9.58 8.48 26.96
CA LYS A 246 9.75 9.05 28.30
C LYS A 246 10.18 7.98 29.30
N LEU A 247 9.55 6.81 29.28
CA LEU A 247 9.91 5.67 30.13
C LEU A 247 11.33 5.17 29.82
N HIS A 248 11.70 5.05 28.55
CA HIS A 248 13.05 4.66 28.14
C HIS A 248 14.12 5.64 28.65
N ALA A 249 13.87 6.95 28.57
CA ALA A 249 14.77 7.97 29.09
C ALA A 249 14.94 7.89 30.61
N ALA A 250 13.84 7.66 31.36
CA ALA A 250 13.89 7.49 32.81
C ALA A 250 14.62 6.22 33.24
N ARG A 251 14.44 5.11 32.50
CA ARG A 251 15.00 3.79 32.83
C ARG A 251 16.51 3.67 32.56
N LYS A 252 17.12 4.58 31.79
CA LYS A 252 18.59 4.65 31.64
C LYS A 252 19.33 4.82 32.99
N LEU A 253 18.61 5.16 34.06
CA LEU A 253 19.15 5.35 35.41
C LEU A 253 19.08 4.11 36.32
N GLU A 254 18.35 3.04 35.94
CA GLU A 254 18.20 1.82 36.75
C GLU A 254 18.74 0.59 35.98
N THR A 255 19.76 -0.08 36.53
CA THR A 255 20.39 -1.28 35.94
C THR A 255 19.42 -2.47 35.94
N ALA A 256 19.20 -3.06 34.75
CA ALA A 256 18.18 -4.06 34.50
C ALA A 256 18.73 -5.51 34.50
N SER A 257 18.09 -6.40 35.26
CA SER A 257 18.27 -7.87 35.21
C SER A 257 16.98 -8.62 34.81
N ARG A 258 15.89 -7.93 34.42
CA ARG A 258 14.62 -8.57 34.04
C ARG A 258 14.35 -8.53 32.53
N PRO A 259 13.62 -9.52 31.98
CA PRO A 259 13.18 -9.52 30.60
C PRO A 259 12.41 -8.25 30.22
N VAL A 260 12.59 -7.79 28.98
CA VAL A 260 11.85 -6.65 28.40
C VAL A 260 10.42 -7.09 28.15
N THR A 261 9.44 -6.31 28.61
CA THR A 261 8.03 -6.62 28.36
C THR A 261 7.57 -6.05 27.01
N PRO A 262 6.46 -6.55 26.43
CA PRO A 262 5.89 -6.00 25.19
C PRO A 262 5.58 -4.50 25.23
N MET A 263 5.43 -3.90 26.42
CA MET A 263 5.14 -2.48 26.61
C MET A 263 6.39 -1.62 26.84
N GLU A 264 7.57 -2.16 26.58
CA GLU A 264 8.84 -1.50 26.82
C GLU A 264 9.73 -1.53 25.56
N LEU A 265 10.46 -0.44 25.32
CA LEU A 265 11.58 -0.42 24.41
C LEU A 265 12.78 -1.14 25.05
N TYR A 266 13.76 -1.57 24.25
CA TYR A 266 15.04 -2.01 24.79
C TYR A 266 15.59 -0.95 25.77
N PRO A 267 15.98 -1.34 27.00
CA PRO A 267 16.51 -0.39 27.98
C PRO A 267 17.87 0.18 27.55
N THR A 268 18.66 -0.65 26.88
CA THR A 268 19.95 -0.31 26.29
C THR A 268 20.03 -0.89 24.89
N ASP A 269 20.77 -0.23 24.00
CA ASP A 269 21.02 -0.74 22.66
C ASP A 269 21.80 -2.06 22.71
N PRO A 270 21.24 -3.18 22.19
CA PRO A 270 21.91 -4.48 22.21
C PRO A 270 23.29 -4.48 21.52
N CYS A 271 23.48 -3.62 20.52
CA CYS A 271 24.72 -3.54 19.75
C CYS A 271 25.65 -2.42 20.23
N ALA A 272 25.37 -1.74 21.35
CA ALA A 272 26.14 -0.57 21.81
C ALA A 272 27.67 -0.79 21.81
N ARG A 273 28.12 -1.97 22.24
CA ARG A 273 29.55 -2.32 22.36
C ARG A 273 30.26 -2.59 21.03
N ILE A 274 29.50 -2.91 19.97
CA ILE A 274 30.04 -3.30 18.66
C ILE A 274 29.71 -2.27 17.57
N ARG A 275 29.15 -1.11 17.96
CA ARG A 275 28.88 -0.04 17.01
C ARG A 275 30.17 0.60 16.52
N HIS A 276 30.30 0.67 15.21
CA HIS A 276 31.36 1.41 14.55
C HIS A 276 31.00 2.89 14.46
N ASP A 277 31.93 3.74 14.85
CA ASP A 277 31.80 5.19 14.75
C ASP A 277 32.38 5.67 13.42
N PHE A 278 31.53 6.14 12.49
CA PHE A 278 31.96 6.69 11.19
C PHE A 278 32.47 8.13 11.29
N GLY A 279 32.54 8.72 12.49
CA GLY A 279 33.06 10.05 12.73
C GLY A 279 32.29 11.12 11.96
N GLN A 280 33.04 11.96 11.26
CA GLN A 280 32.53 13.08 10.45
C GLN A 280 32.44 12.74 8.95
N LEU A 281 32.52 11.47 8.59
CA LEU A 281 32.31 11.03 7.20
C LEU A 281 30.95 11.55 6.70
N PRO A 282 30.91 12.32 5.59
CA PRO A 282 29.66 12.85 5.06
C PRO A 282 28.69 11.74 4.66
N VAL A 283 27.45 11.83 5.14
CA VAL A 283 26.36 10.91 4.81
C VAL A 283 25.28 11.66 4.04
N TYR A 284 25.09 11.26 2.79
CA TYR A 284 24.14 11.84 1.86
C TYR A 284 22.81 11.08 1.89
N VAL A 285 21.77 11.71 2.46
CA VAL A 285 20.39 11.22 2.44
C VAL A 285 19.67 11.86 1.25
N ILE A 286 19.34 11.05 0.24
CA ILE A 286 18.77 11.50 -1.03
C ILE A 286 17.33 10.99 -1.15
N ASP A 287 16.36 11.88 -1.02
CA ASP A 287 14.94 11.50 -1.00
C ASP A 287 14.05 12.62 -1.55
N ASP A 288 12.75 12.38 -1.68
CA ASP A 288 11.79 13.43 -1.98
C ASP A 288 11.79 14.52 -0.90
N ALA A 289 11.53 15.76 -1.31
CA ALA A 289 11.48 16.91 -0.38
C ALA A 289 10.42 16.70 0.73
N SER A 290 9.33 16.02 0.42
CA SER A 290 8.25 15.69 1.35
C SER A 290 8.45 14.38 2.13
N ALA A 291 9.57 13.67 1.93
CA ALA A 291 9.84 12.42 2.64
C ALA A 291 9.95 12.64 4.16
N GLN A 292 9.35 11.73 4.92
CA GLN A 292 9.24 11.79 6.39
C GLN A 292 9.99 10.64 7.08
N GLU A 293 10.05 9.46 6.45
CA GLU A 293 10.74 8.27 6.95
C GLU A 293 12.09 8.14 6.21
N LEU A 294 13.13 8.82 6.71
CA LEU A 294 14.47 8.79 6.11
C LEU A 294 15.24 7.53 6.55
N ASP A 295 15.13 6.48 5.75
CA ASP A 295 15.71 5.16 6.04
C ASP A 295 17.20 5.06 5.70
N ASP A 296 17.66 5.67 4.61
CA ASP A 296 18.97 5.38 4.03
C ASP A 296 19.83 6.63 3.77
N GLY A 297 21.15 6.42 3.83
CA GLY A 297 22.15 7.43 3.52
C GLY A 297 23.42 6.81 2.96
N LEU A 298 24.09 7.53 2.07
CA LEU A 298 25.25 7.06 1.31
C LEU A 298 26.51 7.83 1.71
N SER A 299 27.62 7.11 1.87
CA SER A 299 28.95 7.70 1.98
C SER A 299 29.90 7.02 0.99
N VAL A 300 30.95 7.74 0.60
CA VAL A 300 31.99 7.22 -0.29
C VAL A 300 33.37 7.68 0.17
N GLU A 301 34.35 6.79 0.07
CA GLU A 301 35.76 7.06 0.37
C GLU A 301 36.63 6.62 -0.82
N PRO A 302 37.59 7.44 -1.26
CA PRO A 302 38.59 7.01 -2.22
C PRO A 302 39.57 6.03 -1.57
N ILE A 303 40.07 5.06 -2.34
CA ILE A 303 41.11 4.15 -1.87
C ILE A 303 42.47 4.66 -2.36
N PRO A 304 43.41 5.05 -1.48
CA PRO A 304 44.70 5.58 -1.89
C PRO A 304 45.44 4.65 -2.85
N GLY A 305 45.87 5.18 -4.00
CA GLY A 305 46.60 4.41 -5.01
C GLY A 305 45.75 3.44 -5.84
N SER A 306 44.42 3.49 -5.72
CA SER A 306 43.49 2.68 -6.50
C SER A 306 42.40 3.54 -7.15
N THR A 307 41.89 3.09 -8.27
CA THR A 307 40.70 3.61 -8.95
C THR A 307 39.40 3.05 -8.33
N ASP A 308 39.52 2.09 -7.42
CA ASP A 308 38.41 1.53 -6.68
C ASP A 308 37.91 2.53 -5.63
N ILE A 309 36.64 2.38 -5.27
CA ILE A 309 36.01 3.21 -4.25
C ILE A 309 35.47 2.33 -3.12
N ARG A 310 35.50 2.85 -1.89
CA ARG A 310 34.79 2.25 -0.77
C ARG A 310 33.47 2.98 -0.58
N ILE A 311 32.38 2.25 -0.51
CA ILE A 311 31.05 2.80 -0.27
C ILE A 311 30.54 2.34 1.09
N HIS A 312 29.70 3.17 1.68
CA HIS A 312 28.96 2.85 2.89
C HIS A 312 27.50 3.20 2.70
N ILE A 313 26.63 2.23 2.91
CA ILE A 313 25.19 2.39 2.84
C ILE A 313 24.68 2.26 4.25
N HIS A 314 24.26 3.38 4.82
CA HIS A 314 23.84 3.53 6.19
C HIS A 314 22.32 3.43 6.26
N ILE A 315 21.79 2.37 6.85
CA ILE A 315 20.35 2.20 7.01
C ILE A 315 19.97 2.49 8.46
N ALA A 316 18.90 3.23 8.69
CA ALA A 316 18.25 3.45 9.99
C ALA A 316 18.16 2.16 10.79
N ASP A 317 18.47 2.20 12.09
CA ASP A 317 18.39 1.02 12.97
C ASP A 317 17.29 1.17 14.04
N PRO A 318 16.01 1.07 13.67
CA PRO A 318 14.90 1.06 14.63
C PRO A 318 14.94 -0.16 15.57
N THR A 319 15.58 -1.25 15.16
CA THR A 319 15.72 -2.47 15.98
C THR A 319 16.66 -2.28 17.19
N ARG A 320 17.35 -1.14 17.31
CA ARG A 320 18.08 -0.76 18.53
C ARG A 320 17.15 -0.47 19.71
N LEU A 321 15.91 -0.04 19.42
CA LEU A 321 14.88 0.29 20.42
C LEU A 321 13.76 -0.75 20.43
N LEU A 322 13.41 -1.31 19.28
CA LEU A 322 12.28 -2.20 19.12
C LEU A 322 12.68 -3.67 19.28
N HIS A 323 12.16 -4.32 20.32
CA HIS A 323 12.20 -5.78 20.47
C HIS A 323 11.15 -6.43 19.55
N PRO A 324 11.38 -7.63 18.98
CA PRO A 324 10.38 -8.36 18.18
C PRO A 324 8.97 -8.44 18.79
N ASP A 325 8.89 -8.68 20.11
CA ASP A 325 7.62 -8.80 20.86
C ASP A 325 7.03 -7.47 21.33
N ASN A 326 7.69 -6.33 21.07
CA ASN A 326 7.17 -5.02 21.44
C ASN A 326 5.82 -4.73 20.75
N LEU A 327 4.95 -3.95 21.41
CA LEU A 327 3.66 -3.51 20.88
C LEU A 327 3.76 -2.96 19.45
N PHE A 328 4.72 -2.08 19.19
CA PHE A 328 4.95 -1.46 17.88
C PHE A 328 5.48 -2.46 16.86
N SER A 329 6.31 -3.42 17.25
CA SER A 329 6.80 -4.49 16.37
C SER A 329 5.67 -5.42 15.93
N ARG A 330 4.80 -5.83 16.87
CA ARG A 330 3.61 -6.64 16.58
C ARG A 330 2.65 -5.91 15.65
N GLU A 331 2.49 -4.60 15.87
CA GLU A 331 1.66 -3.77 15.01
C GLU A 331 2.30 -3.50 13.64
N ALA A 332 3.62 -3.34 13.56
CA ALA A 332 4.36 -3.26 12.31
C ALA A 332 4.22 -4.55 11.50
N ARG A 333 4.26 -5.74 12.14
CA ARG A 333 3.96 -7.03 11.49
C ARG A 333 2.55 -7.07 10.91
N ASN A 334 1.58 -6.52 11.63
CA ASN A 334 0.18 -6.45 11.20
C ASN A 334 -0.02 -5.51 10.00
N ARG A 335 0.76 -4.42 9.92
CA ARG A 335 0.72 -3.44 8.83
C ARG A 335 1.53 -3.86 7.62
N SER A 336 2.65 -4.56 7.85
CA SER A 336 3.67 -4.97 6.88
C SER A 336 4.46 -3.83 6.26
N VAL A 337 3.78 -2.78 5.79
CA VAL A 337 4.39 -1.59 5.18
C VAL A 337 3.71 -0.30 5.65
N THR A 338 4.43 0.83 5.59
CA THR A 338 3.77 2.15 5.60
C THR A 338 2.95 2.29 4.32
N ALA A 339 1.69 2.72 4.44
CA ALA A 339 0.83 2.97 3.28
C ALA A 339 0.77 4.47 2.97
N TYR A 340 1.25 4.86 1.80
CA TYR A 340 1.18 6.22 1.27
C TYR A 340 -0.04 6.32 0.33
N PHE A 341 -1.11 6.93 0.81
CA PHE A 341 -2.25 7.33 -0.02
C PHE A 341 -2.08 8.77 -0.47
N VAL A 342 -2.75 9.15 -1.55
CA VAL A 342 -2.69 10.50 -2.14
C VAL A 342 -3.08 11.59 -1.13
N ASP A 343 -4.07 11.31 -0.29
CA ASP A 343 -4.62 12.25 0.68
C ASP A 343 -4.02 12.14 2.08
N HIS A 344 -3.40 11.01 2.44
CA HIS A 344 -2.81 10.82 3.76
C HIS A 344 -1.82 9.65 3.80
N THR A 345 -1.01 9.57 4.87
CA THR A 345 -0.08 8.45 5.11
C THR A 345 -0.45 7.69 6.37
N VAL A 346 -0.46 6.37 6.28
CA VAL A 346 -0.71 5.44 7.38
C VAL A 346 0.62 4.77 7.75
N PRO A 347 1.34 5.27 8.77
CA PRO A 347 2.69 4.81 9.07
C PRO A 347 2.68 3.42 9.71
N MET A 348 3.75 2.66 9.46
CA MET A 348 4.00 1.34 10.07
C MET A 348 4.38 1.47 11.54
N LEU A 349 5.23 2.45 11.86
CA LEU A 349 5.70 2.78 13.20
C LEU A 349 5.13 4.14 13.66
N PRO A 350 5.10 4.45 14.96
CA PRO A 350 4.72 5.79 15.42
C PRO A 350 5.68 6.84 14.87
N ARG A 351 5.15 7.92 14.32
CA ARG A 351 5.96 9.07 13.84
C ARG A 351 6.81 9.64 14.95
N THR A 352 6.23 9.72 16.15
CA THR A 352 6.93 10.12 17.38
C THR A 352 8.21 9.32 17.64
N LEU A 353 8.24 8.01 17.34
CA LEU A 353 9.46 7.21 17.44
C LEU A 353 10.43 7.50 16.29
N VAL A 354 9.93 7.63 15.06
CA VAL A 354 10.74 7.94 13.88
C VAL A 354 11.49 9.27 14.08
N ASP A 355 10.76 10.31 14.49
CA ASP A 355 11.25 11.67 14.71
C ASP A 355 12.18 11.78 15.92
N ALA A 356 12.07 10.86 16.89
CA ALA A 356 12.92 10.77 18.07
C ALA A 356 14.31 10.14 17.81
N GLY A 357 14.75 10.11 16.55
CA GLY A 357 16.08 9.66 16.17
C GLY A 357 16.16 8.17 15.83
N LEU A 358 15.12 7.64 15.18
CA LEU A 358 15.21 6.38 14.43
C LEU A 358 15.56 6.60 12.96
N GLY A 359 15.17 7.74 12.36
CA GLY A 359 15.56 8.12 10.99
C GLY A 359 16.90 8.87 10.89
N LEU A 360 17.42 9.00 9.67
CA LEU A 360 18.65 9.72 9.35
C LEU A 360 18.37 11.22 9.16
N MET A 361 18.15 11.94 10.26
CA MET A 361 17.85 13.37 10.24
C MET A 361 19.14 14.21 10.15
N ALA A 362 19.11 15.24 9.31
CA ALA A 362 20.24 16.17 9.15
C ALA A 362 20.63 16.85 10.48
N GLY A 363 21.93 17.03 10.71
CA GLY A 363 22.48 17.67 11.90
C GLY A 363 22.36 16.88 13.21
N LYS A 364 21.91 15.62 13.17
CA LYS A 364 21.80 14.75 14.36
C LYS A 364 22.61 13.47 14.16
N ALA A 365 23.18 12.96 15.26
CA ALA A 365 23.78 11.63 15.24
C ALA A 365 22.69 10.57 15.03
N ALA A 366 22.91 9.65 14.09
CA ALA A 366 21.97 8.58 13.78
C ALA A 366 22.63 7.21 13.99
N HIS A 367 21.83 6.25 14.47
CA HIS A 367 22.26 4.87 14.68
C HIS A 367 21.82 4.04 13.48
N THR A 368 22.76 3.29 12.92
CA THR A 368 22.57 2.63 11.63
C THR A 368 22.91 1.14 11.70
N LEU A 369 22.42 0.39 10.74
CA LEU A 369 23.05 -0.84 10.26
C LEU A 369 23.68 -0.49 8.92
N SER A 370 25.00 -0.56 8.86
CA SER A 370 25.79 -0.07 7.73
C SER A 370 26.38 -1.21 6.92
N PHE A 371 26.21 -1.14 5.61
CA PHE A 371 26.70 -2.10 4.62
C PHE A 371 27.82 -1.43 3.83
N SER A 372 29.04 -1.94 3.97
CA SER A 372 30.23 -1.36 3.36
C SER A 372 30.85 -2.35 2.39
N ALA A 373 31.35 -1.86 1.27
CA ALA A 373 32.09 -2.68 0.31
C ALA A 373 33.03 -1.84 -0.53
N ARG A 374 34.04 -2.50 -1.08
CA ARG A 374 34.87 -1.99 -2.16
C ARG A 374 34.21 -2.29 -3.50
N ILE A 375 34.13 -1.30 -4.38
CA ILE A 375 33.67 -1.43 -5.77
C ILE A 375 34.88 -1.29 -6.68
N ASP A 376 35.17 -2.34 -7.45
CA ASP A 376 36.23 -2.30 -8.46
C ASP A 376 35.77 -1.63 -9.77
N GLU A 377 36.69 -1.43 -10.72
CA GLU A 377 36.38 -0.87 -12.04
C GLU A 377 35.32 -1.64 -12.83
N LEU A 378 35.13 -2.93 -12.54
CA LEU A 378 34.15 -3.81 -13.18
C LEU A 378 32.84 -3.94 -12.39
N GLY A 379 32.65 -3.09 -11.36
CA GLY A 379 31.47 -3.07 -10.49
C GLY A 379 31.35 -4.27 -9.56
N MET A 380 32.42 -5.04 -9.35
CA MET A 380 32.42 -6.15 -8.40
C MET A 380 32.46 -5.61 -6.97
N LEU A 381 31.56 -6.12 -6.13
CA LEU A 381 31.57 -5.87 -4.70
C LEU A 381 32.50 -6.86 -4.01
N SER A 382 33.50 -6.34 -3.32
CA SER A 382 34.46 -7.11 -2.50
C SER A 382 34.59 -6.47 -1.11
N GLU A 383 35.27 -7.16 -0.18
CA GLU A 383 35.49 -6.67 1.19
C GLU A 383 34.18 -6.26 1.89
N VAL A 384 33.12 -7.06 1.69
CA VAL A 384 31.78 -6.80 2.22
C VAL A 384 31.81 -6.87 3.74
N GLU A 385 31.37 -5.79 4.37
CA GLU A 385 31.36 -5.62 5.82
C GLU A 385 30.02 -5.04 6.27
N ILE A 386 29.36 -5.73 7.20
CA ILE A 386 28.08 -5.31 7.78
C ILE A 386 28.29 -5.04 9.27
N ARG A 387 28.03 -3.82 9.71
CA ARG A 387 28.26 -3.38 11.09
C ARG A 387 27.13 -2.51 11.60
N PRO A 388 26.73 -2.63 12.88
CA PRO A 388 25.98 -1.58 13.55
C PRO A 388 26.86 -0.32 13.57
N GLY A 389 26.29 0.83 13.23
CA GLY A 389 27.02 2.07 13.05
C GLY A 389 26.46 3.24 13.85
N VAL A 390 27.26 4.29 13.98
CA VAL A 390 26.84 5.65 14.35
C VAL A 390 27.42 6.63 13.34
N VAL A 391 26.55 7.46 12.76
CA VAL A 391 26.92 8.54 11.82
C VAL A 391 26.58 9.89 12.44
N ARG A 392 27.33 10.95 12.10
CA ARG A 392 27.14 12.29 12.70
C ARG A 392 27.01 13.43 11.70
N ASN A 393 27.54 13.28 10.50
CA ASN A 393 27.55 14.31 9.47
C ASN A 393 26.49 14.01 8.38
N VAL A 394 25.22 14.02 8.78
CA VAL A 394 24.09 13.71 7.89
C VAL A 394 23.65 14.96 7.14
N MET A 395 23.65 14.89 5.81
CA MET A 395 23.23 15.93 4.88
C MET A 395 22.05 15.43 4.06
N ARG A 396 21.04 16.27 3.86
CA ARG A 396 19.87 15.95 3.05
C ARG A 396 19.92 16.68 1.71
N LEU A 397 19.64 15.96 0.63
CA LEU A 397 19.42 16.50 -0.70
C LEU A 397 18.23 15.81 -1.37
N THR A 398 17.66 16.45 -2.38
CA THR A 398 16.54 15.93 -3.15
C THR A 398 17.02 15.27 -4.45
N TYR A 399 16.19 14.39 -5.02
CA TYR A 399 16.45 13.83 -6.36
C TYR A 399 16.63 14.92 -7.42
N VAL A 400 15.85 16.01 -7.33
CA VAL A 400 15.95 17.16 -8.24
C VAL A 400 17.33 17.84 -8.13
N GLN A 401 17.83 18.05 -6.90
CA GLN A 401 19.15 18.61 -6.66
C GLN A 401 20.27 17.69 -7.17
N LEU A 402 20.16 16.38 -6.94
CA LEU A 402 21.10 15.39 -7.45
C LEU A 402 21.14 15.40 -8.99
N GLY A 403 19.97 15.36 -9.62
CA GLY A 403 19.83 15.37 -11.08
C GLY A 403 20.45 16.61 -11.70
N LYS A 404 20.17 17.80 -11.15
CA LYS A 404 20.78 19.05 -11.63
C LYS A 404 22.29 19.07 -11.43
N ALA A 405 22.79 18.62 -10.28
CA ALA A 405 24.22 18.57 -9.99
C ALA A 405 25.00 17.68 -10.98
N LEU A 406 24.36 16.61 -11.45
CA LEU A 406 24.93 15.66 -12.41
C LEU A 406 24.60 16.01 -13.87
N GLY A 407 23.89 17.11 -14.13
CA GLY A 407 23.52 17.54 -15.48
C GLY A 407 22.51 16.60 -16.16
N MET A 408 21.73 15.86 -15.37
CA MET A 408 20.70 14.93 -15.86
C MET A 408 19.57 15.72 -16.54
N LYS A 409 19.03 15.16 -17.63
CA LYS A 409 17.93 15.79 -18.37
C LYS A 409 16.61 15.50 -17.68
N VAL A 410 15.87 16.56 -17.35
CA VAL A 410 14.48 16.42 -16.89
C VAL A 410 13.60 16.12 -18.11
N SER A 411 12.89 14.99 -18.06
CA SER A 411 11.89 14.68 -19.09
C SER A 411 10.73 15.65 -18.95
N LEU A 412 10.32 16.27 -20.06
CA LEU A 412 9.09 17.07 -20.08
C LEU A 412 7.88 16.15 -19.87
N PRO A 413 6.86 16.57 -19.11
CA PRO A 413 5.62 15.81 -18.98
C PRO A 413 4.89 15.73 -20.32
N SER A 414 4.13 14.64 -20.53
CA SER A 414 3.27 14.52 -21.71
C SER A 414 2.16 15.58 -21.69
N GLU A 415 1.55 15.84 -22.84
CA GLU A 415 0.45 16.80 -22.95
C GLU A 415 -0.71 16.43 -22.01
N LEU A 416 -1.09 15.15 -21.94
CA LEU A 416 -2.13 14.68 -21.02
C LEU A 416 -1.78 14.96 -19.55
N ILE A 417 -0.55 14.68 -19.13
CA ILE A 417 -0.09 14.94 -17.76
C ILE A 417 -0.10 16.46 -17.47
N ARG A 418 0.33 17.27 -18.43
CA ARG A 418 0.29 18.74 -18.31
C ARG A 418 -1.13 19.27 -18.20
N LEU A 419 -2.08 18.72 -18.94
CA LEU A 419 -3.48 19.15 -18.98
C LEU A 419 -4.29 18.72 -17.73
N ILE A 420 -3.98 17.55 -17.15
CA ILE A 420 -4.63 17.06 -15.93
C ILE A 420 -4.01 17.62 -14.65
N SER A 421 -2.73 17.99 -14.70
CA SER A 421 -2.01 18.57 -13.56
C SER A 421 -2.36 20.04 -13.38
N VAL A 422 -2.71 20.44 -12.16
CA VAL A 422 -2.74 21.86 -11.78
C VAL A 422 -1.33 22.25 -11.36
N THR A 423 -0.61 22.96 -12.22
CA THR A 423 0.68 23.52 -11.83
C THR A 423 0.45 24.70 -10.88
N SER A 424 1.01 24.64 -9.67
CA SER A 424 1.20 25.88 -8.91
C SER A 424 2.08 26.79 -9.77
N PRO A 425 1.78 28.10 -9.90
CA PRO A 425 2.76 29.02 -10.45
C PRO A 425 4.00 28.87 -9.59
N ALA A 426 5.11 28.42 -10.19
CA ALA A 426 6.40 28.43 -9.52
C ALA A 426 6.57 29.84 -8.94
N LYS A 427 6.93 29.96 -7.66
CA LYS A 427 7.37 31.26 -7.15
C LYS A 427 8.59 31.65 -7.98
N GLU A 428 8.37 32.49 -8.99
CA GLU A 428 9.44 33.04 -9.82
C GLU A 428 10.46 33.69 -8.87
N GLY A 429 11.69 33.18 -8.88
CA GLY A 429 12.83 33.80 -8.19
C GLY A 429 13.51 32.95 -7.11
N ASP A 430 12.92 31.87 -6.59
CA ASP A 430 13.58 31.02 -5.59
C ASP A 430 14.14 29.72 -6.19
N ASN A 431 15.30 29.81 -6.83
CA ASN A 431 16.02 28.64 -7.36
C ASN A 431 16.87 27.93 -6.30
N SER A 432 16.78 28.30 -5.01
CA SER A 432 17.62 27.73 -3.96
C SER A 432 17.38 26.22 -3.79
N HIS A 433 16.14 25.76 -3.96
CA HIS A 433 15.75 24.34 -3.94
C HIS A 433 16.37 23.50 -5.06
N LEU A 434 16.92 24.12 -6.11
CA LEU A 434 17.54 23.42 -7.23
C LEU A 434 19.05 23.22 -7.05
N SER A 435 19.71 24.07 -6.26
CA SER A 435 21.16 24.00 -6.06
C SER A 435 21.51 23.04 -4.92
N LEU A 436 22.69 22.42 -4.99
CA LEU A 436 23.19 21.61 -3.88
C LEU A 436 23.37 22.50 -2.63
N PRO A 437 23.04 21.99 -1.43
CA PRO A 437 23.43 22.63 -0.18
C PRO A 437 24.95 22.87 -0.13
N ALA A 438 25.39 23.98 0.48
CA ALA A 438 26.81 24.38 0.50
C ALA A 438 27.74 23.33 1.16
N GLU A 439 27.18 22.52 2.05
CA GLU A 439 27.90 21.48 2.79
C GLU A 439 28.14 20.21 1.94
N VAL A 440 27.41 20.04 0.83
CA VAL A 440 27.49 18.85 -0.03
C VAL A 440 28.69 18.92 -0.96
N SER A 441 29.58 17.93 -0.88
CA SER A 441 30.74 17.81 -1.77
C SER A 441 30.33 17.31 -3.16
N LEU A 442 30.50 18.15 -4.18
CA LEU A 442 30.25 17.76 -5.57
C LEU A 442 31.17 16.60 -6.02
N ASP A 443 32.37 16.50 -5.48
CA ASP A 443 33.29 15.41 -5.80
C ASP A 443 32.81 14.08 -5.24
N ASP A 444 32.20 14.07 -4.05
CA ASP A 444 31.60 12.85 -3.49
C ASP A 444 30.36 12.44 -4.29
N ILE A 445 29.53 13.40 -4.68
CA ILE A 445 28.38 13.15 -5.57
C ILE A 445 28.85 12.53 -6.90
N ARG A 446 29.95 13.02 -7.48
CA ARG A 446 30.55 12.44 -8.69
C ARG A 446 31.11 11.03 -8.46
N ARG A 447 31.73 10.76 -7.31
CA ARG A 447 32.22 9.42 -6.96
C ARG A 447 31.08 8.43 -6.73
N LEU A 448 30.01 8.86 -6.06
CA LEU A 448 28.79 8.06 -5.93
C LEU A 448 28.17 7.77 -7.31
N TYR A 449 28.17 8.75 -8.20
CA TYR A 449 27.68 8.52 -9.56
C TYR A 449 28.57 7.54 -10.36
N ASP A 450 29.89 7.63 -10.21
CA ASP A 450 30.82 6.65 -10.79
C ASP A 450 30.58 5.23 -10.24
N GLY A 451 30.45 5.09 -8.91
CA GLY A 451 30.11 3.81 -8.28
C GLY A 451 28.80 3.22 -8.78
N PHE A 452 27.76 4.06 -8.92
CA PHE A 452 26.50 3.69 -9.55
C PHE A 452 26.70 3.15 -10.96
N ASN A 453 27.45 3.85 -11.83
CA ASN A 453 27.68 3.41 -13.21
C ASN A 453 28.38 2.05 -13.28
N ARG A 454 29.35 1.80 -12.39
CA ARG A 454 30.06 0.50 -12.31
C ARG A 454 29.12 -0.63 -11.88
N LEU A 455 28.36 -0.42 -10.79
CA LEU A 455 27.40 -1.40 -10.28
C LEU A 455 26.31 -1.72 -11.30
N GLN A 456 25.69 -0.67 -11.85
CA GLN A 456 24.63 -0.80 -12.84
C GLN A 456 25.16 -1.47 -14.11
N GLY A 457 26.30 -1.03 -14.65
CA GLY A 457 26.91 -1.60 -15.85
C GLY A 457 27.18 -3.10 -15.73
N ARG A 458 27.73 -3.53 -14.58
CA ARG A 458 27.92 -4.96 -14.28
C ARG A 458 26.60 -5.73 -14.26
N ARG A 459 25.58 -5.17 -13.61
CA ARG A 459 24.27 -5.82 -13.47
C ARG A 459 23.54 -5.90 -14.80
N THR A 460 23.60 -4.86 -15.62
CA THR A 460 22.92 -4.80 -16.93
C THR A 460 23.62 -5.62 -18.01
N ALA A 461 24.92 -5.92 -17.86
CA ALA A 461 25.64 -6.83 -18.75
C ALA A 461 25.14 -8.29 -18.71
N ARG A 462 24.27 -8.64 -17.77
CA ARG A 462 23.68 -9.98 -17.62
C ARG A 462 22.39 -10.14 -18.43
N ASP A 463 22.04 -11.38 -18.75
CA ASP A 463 20.82 -11.74 -19.47
C ASP A 463 19.60 -11.76 -18.54
N TRP A 464 19.12 -10.57 -18.23
CA TRP A 464 17.84 -10.38 -17.57
C TRP A 464 17.11 -9.19 -18.16
N PHE A 465 15.80 -9.16 -17.94
CA PHE A 465 14.96 -8.01 -18.20
C PHE A 465 13.83 -7.92 -17.19
N ALA A 466 13.26 -6.73 -17.05
CA ALA A 466 12.05 -6.50 -16.27
C ALA A 466 11.05 -5.66 -17.07
N GLY A 467 9.77 -5.98 -16.88
CA GLY A 467 8.70 -5.15 -17.41
C GLY A 467 8.59 -3.85 -16.64
N TYR A 468 8.53 -2.73 -17.35
CA TYR A 468 8.11 -1.46 -16.79
C TYR A 468 6.82 -0.98 -17.45
N GLN A 469 6.05 -0.20 -16.70
CA GLN A 469 4.94 0.58 -17.25
C GLN A 469 5.14 2.00 -16.77
N ASN A 470 4.85 2.97 -17.62
CA ASN A 470 4.70 4.35 -17.18
C ASN A 470 3.57 4.38 -16.14
N LEU A 471 3.77 5.18 -15.09
CA LEU A 471 2.77 5.42 -14.06
C LEU A 471 2.64 6.92 -13.90
N ALA A 472 1.46 7.40 -13.56
CA ALA A 472 1.29 8.75 -13.05
C ALA A 472 1.04 8.69 -11.53
N GLU A 473 1.59 9.63 -10.79
CA GLU A 473 1.35 9.81 -9.36
C GLU A 473 0.63 11.14 -9.11
N VAL A 474 -0.29 11.12 -8.14
CA VAL A 474 -1.06 12.29 -7.75
C VAL A 474 -0.53 12.83 -6.43
N ARG A 475 -0.25 14.14 -6.39
CA ARG A 475 0.07 14.88 -5.18
C ARG A 475 -0.98 15.98 -4.99
N LEU A 476 -1.68 15.95 -3.87
CA LEU A 476 -2.60 17.05 -3.56
C LEU A 476 -1.83 18.31 -3.20
N LEU A 477 -2.31 19.45 -3.67
CA LEU A 477 -1.78 20.76 -3.30
C LEU A 477 -2.31 21.20 -1.93
N GLN A 478 -3.44 20.66 -1.50
CA GLN A 478 -4.03 20.87 -0.18
C GLN A 478 -3.78 19.64 0.71
N HIS A 479 -3.26 19.86 1.92
CA HIS A 479 -2.92 18.78 2.87
C HIS A 479 -3.99 18.54 3.96
N ASP A 480 -4.80 19.55 4.30
CA ASP A 480 -5.83 19.46 5.34
C ASP A 480 -7.24 19.50 4.72
N LEU A 481 -7.63 18.40 4.09
CA LEU A 481 -8.97 18.29 3.52
C LEU A 481 -10.02 18.14 4.63
N PRO A 482 -11.10 18.95 4.64
CA PRO A 482 -12.18 18.79 5.61
C PRO A 482 -12.77 17.37 5.55
N GLN A 483 -12.99 16.77 6.73
CA GLN A 483 -13.65 15.47 6.84
C GLN A 483 -14.83 15.58 7.81
N PRO A 484 -16.03 15.15 7.42
CA PRO A 484 -17.15 15.05 8.35
C PRO A 484 -16.87 13.98 9.43
N PRO A 485 -17.50 14.09 10.60
CA PRO A 485 -17.49 12.99 11.56
C PRO A 485 -18.15 11.76 10.94
N ALA A 486 -17.76 10.59 11.42
CA ALA A 486 -18.18 9.31 10.85
C ALA A 486 -19.72 9.18 10.75
N VAL A 487 -20.45 9.63 11.76
CA VAL A 487 -21.92 9.71 11.74
C VAL A 487 -22.31 11.12 12.21
N PRO A 488 -22.60 12.06 11.30
CA PRO A 488 -22.91 13.43 11.68
C PRO A 488 -24.36 13.56 12.19
N ASP A 489 -24.61 14.61 12.99
CA ASP A 489 -25.94 15.00 13.45
C ASP A 489 -26.70 15.87 12.43
N ARG A 490 -26.00 16.34 11.39
CA ARG A 490 -26.55 17.15 10.29
C ARG A 490 -25.78 16.91 9.00
N PRO A 491 -26.36 17.22 7.83
CA PRO A 491 -25.61 17.17 6.57
C PRO A 491 -24.42 18.14 6.62
N MET A 492 -23.24 17.68 6.19
CA MET A 492 -22.06 18.52 5.97
C MET A 492 -21.66 18.42 4.51
N MET A 493 -21.61 19.56 3.83
CA MET A 493 -21.47 19.61 2.37
C MET A 493 -20.44 20.67 1.96
N TRP A 494 -19.80 20.47 0.81
CA TRP A 494 -18.77 21.37 0.29
C TRP A 494 -18.89 21.61 -1.22
N HIS A 495 -18.61 22.85 -1.62
CA HIS A 495 -18.23 23.19 -2.99
C HIS A 495 -16.78 22.80 -3.27
N GLY A 496 -16.44 22.76 -4.55
CA GLY A 496 -15.08 22.57 -5.03
C GLY A 496 -14.58 21.13 -4.93
N PHE A 497 -13.29 20.99 -5.22
CA PHE A 497 -12.56 19.74 -5.15
C PHE A 497 -11.06 20.00 -4.97
N PRO A 498 -10.31 19.09 -4.32
CA PRO A 498 -8.87 19.24 -4.15
C PRO A 498 -8.17 19.41 -5.50
N GLN A 499 -7.29 20.40 -5.57
CA GLN A 499 -6.37 20.54 -6.69
C GLN A 499 -5.20 19.58 -6.49
N ALA A 500 -4.71 19.04 -7.59
CA ALA A 500 -3.63 18.10 -7.56
C ALA A 500 -2.64 18.35 -8.68
N GLU A 501 -1.38 18.12 -8.36
CA GLU A 501 -0.32 17.93 -9.33
C GLU A 501 -0.31 16.45 -9.73
N VAL A 502 -0.31 16.20 -11.03
CA VAL A 502 -0.10 14.86 -11.59
C VAL A 502 1.28 14.82 -12.22
N MET A 503 2.10 13.88 -11.78
CA MET A 503 3.48 13.72 -12.24
C MET A 503 3.62 12.38 -12.95
N GLY A 504 4.23 12.40 -14.13
CA GLY A 504 4.64 11.16 -14.79
C GLY A 504 5.82 10.56 -14.05
N VAL A 505 5.61 9.38 -13.47
CA VAL A 505 6.68 8.54 -12.92
C VAL A 505 7.34 7.82 -14.09
N LYS A 506 8.20 8.54 -14.79
CA LYS A 506 9.31 7.91 -15.49
C LYS A 506 10.42 7.77 -14.46
N VAL A 507 11.07 6.60 -14.39
CA VAL A 507 12.14 6.40 -13.41
C VAL A 507 13.18 7.51 -13.60
N ASP A 508 13.23 8.45 -12.64
CA ASP A 508 14.16 9.57 -12.70
C ASP A 508 15.57 8.99 -12.65
N GLU A 509 16.46 9.48 -13.52
CA GLU A 509 17.84 9.04 -13.57
C GLU A 509 18.49 9.23 -12.19
N ALA A 510 18.14 10.28 -11.45
CA ALA A 510 18.59 10.52 -10.09
C ALA A 510 18.09 9.44 -9.10
N GLN A 511 16.84 8.98 -9.23
CA GLN A 511 16.29 7.89 -8.41
C GLN A 511 16.99 6.56 -8.68
N THR A 512 17.40 6.30 -9.93
CA THR A 512 18.15 5.07 -10.25
C THR A 512 19.49 4.99 -9.53
N VAL A 513 20.15 6.12 -9.26
CA VAL A 513 21.41 6.17 -8.52
C VAL A 513 21.25 5.56 -7.13
N VAL A 514 20.28 6.07 -6.37
CA VAL A 514 19.99 5.58 -5.01
C VAL A 514 19.48 4.14 -5.05
N ALA A 515 18.59 3.81 -6.00
CA ALA A 515 18.04 2.46 -6.13
C ALA A 515 19.12 1.38 -6.37
N GLU A 516 20.16 1.68 -7.14
CA GLU A 516 21.27 0.75 -7.39
C GLU A 516 22.10 0.51 -6.12
N TYR A 517 22.32 1.55 -5.30
CA TYR A 517 22.93 1.36 -3.98
C TYR A 517 22.04 0.54 -3.05
N MET A 518 20.73 0.79 -3.03
CA MET A 518 19.81 -0.03 -2.24
C MET A 518 19.82 -1.51 -2.69
N LEU A 519 19.93 -1.75 -3.99
CA LEU A 519 20.16 -3.11 -4.53
C LEU A 519 21.49 -3.67 -4.03
N ALA A 520 22.58 -2.93 -4.11
CA ALA A 520 23.90 -3.35 -3.62
C ALA A 520 23.87 -3.72 -2.13
N ALA A 521 23.20 -2.93 -1.27
CA ALA A 521 22.99 -3.27 0.14
C ALA A 521 22.25 -4.60 0.33
N GLY A 522 21.21 -4.84 -0.47
CA GLY A 522 20.49 -6.11 -0.42
C GLY A 522 21.30 -7.31 -0.91
N LEU A 523 22.18 -7.12 -1.90
CA LEU A 523 23.13 -8.14 -2.36
C LEU A 523 24.19 -8.43 -1.30
N MET A 524 24.75 -7.38 -0.68
CA MET A 524 25.71 -7.51 0.42
C MET A 524 25.11 -8.28 1.59
N ALA A 525 23.89 -7.93 2.02
CA ALA A 525 23.17 -8.62 3.08
C ALA A 525 22.94 -10.10 2.77
N ALA A 526 22.44 -10.39 1.56
CA ALA A 526 22.13 -11.74 1.12
C ALA A 526 23.39 -12.62 1.05
N LYS A 527 24.46 -12.12 0.42
CA LYS A 527 25.76 -12.81 0.35
C LYS A 527 26.34 -13.04 1.74
N TRP A 528 26.40 -12.00 2.58
CA TRP A 528 26.95 -12.07 3.92
C TRP A 528 26.23 -13.10 4.80
N ALA A 529 24.89 -13.11 4.74
CA ALA A 529 24.05 -14.03 5.50
C ALA A 529 24.19 -15.47 5.00
N SER A 530 24.15 -15.67 3.68
CA SER A 530 24.32 -16.99 3.06
C SER A 530 25.66 -17.63 3.40
N GLU A 531 26.76 -16.87 3.37
CA GLU A 531 28.10 -17.38 3.70
C GLU A 531 28.24 -17.77 5.18
N ARG A 532 27.37 -17.25 6.05
CA ARG A 532 27.39 -17.47 7.50
C ARG A 532 26.24 -18.36 7.98
N GLY A 533 25.38 -18.84 7.08
CA GLY A 533 24.21 -19.63 7.44
C GLY A 533 23.14 -18.87 8.24
N VAL A 534 23.14 -17.53 8.19
CA VAL A 534 22.17 -16.69 8.89
C VAL A 534 20.84 -16.72 8.13
N PRO A 535 19.74 -17.21 8.73
CA PRO A 535 18.45 -17.21 8.06
C PRO A 535 17.90 -15.78 8.04
N ILE A 536 17.76 -15.22 6.84
CA ILE A 536 17.10 -13.94 6.57
C ILE A 536 16.01 -14.16 5.52
N ILE A 537 15.11 -13.20 5.35
CA ILE A 537 14.07 -13.23 4.33
C ILE A 537 14.68 -12.80 2.99
N TYR A 538 14.91 -13.78 2.12
CA TYR A 538 15.30 -13.60 0.73
C TYR A 538 14.08 -13.33 -0.15
N ARG A 539 14.29 -12.57 -1.23
CA ARG A 539 13.28 -12.28 -2.27
C ARG A 539 13.82 -12.69 -3.62
N GLY A 540 12.96 -13.34 -4.40
CA GLY A 540 13.33 -13.86 -5.71
C GLY A 540 12.23 -13.78 -6.74
N SER A 541 12.58 -14.08 -7.97
CA SER A 541 11.68 -14.31 -9.09
C SER A 541 12.34 -15.25 -10.09
N GLU A 542 11.53 -16.10 -10.71
CA GLU A 542 11.97 -16.98 -11.78
C GLU A 542 11.93 -16.27 -13.14
N MET A 543 12.49 -16.92 -14.15
CA MET A 543 12.37 -16.47 -15.53
C MET A 543 10.89 -16.42 -15.96
N PRO A 544 10.50 -15.45 -16.81
CA PRO A 544 9.18 -15.46 -17.42
C PRO A 544 9.00 -16.73 -18.27
N ILE A 545 7.76 -17.16 -18.37
CA ILE A 545 7.36 -18.36 -19.13
C ILE A 545 6.69 -17.88 -20.42
N SER A 546 7.03 -18.48 -21.56
CA SER A 546 6.31 -18.29 -22.82
C SER A 546 6.20 -19.64 -23.54
N ALA A 547 5.14 -19.80 -24.33
CA ALA A 547 5.00 -20.92 -25.27
C ALA A 547 5.84 -20.70 -26.54
N ASN A 548 6.21 -19.44 -26.84
CA ASN A 548 7.08 -19.08 -27.95
C ASN A 548 8.56 -19.26 -27.52
N PRO A 549 9.33 -20.17 -28.14
CA PRO A 549 10.72 -20.41 -27.77
C PRO A 549 11.64 -19.21 -28.01
N ASP A 550 11.29 -18.33 -28.96
CA ASP A 550 12.11 -17.16 -29.32
C ASP A 550 11.78 -15.91 -28.47
N ALA A 551 10.67 -15.94 -27.72
CA ALA A 551 10.18 -14.77 -26.99
C ALA A 551 11.21 -14.19 -26.01
N PHE A 552 11.98 -15.06 -25.36
CA PHE A 552 13.01 -14.63 -24.42
C PHE A 552 14.16 -13.87 -25.12
N GLY A 553 14.66 -14.39 -26.25
CA GLY A 553 15.70 -13.74 -27.04
C GLY A 553 15.21 -12.42 -27.64
N GLN A 554 13.95 -12.38 -28.09
CA GLN A 554 13.31 -11.16 -28.58
C GLN A 554 13.17 -10.11 -27.47
N ALA A 555 12.77 -10.51 -26.25
CA ALA A 555 12.70 -9.60 -25.11
C ALA A 555 14.08 -9.04 -24.71
N LEU A 556 15.15 -9.85 -24.75
CA LEU A 556 16.51 -9.38 -24.52
C LEU A 556 16.96 -8.34 -25.55
N ALA A 557 16.51 -8.46 -26.80
CA ALA A 557 16.80 -7.51 -27.88
C ALA A 557 16.01 -6.20 -27.75
N LEU A 558 14.86 -6.22 -27.06
CA LEU A 558 14.01 -5.04 -26.80
C LEU A 558 14.44 -4.25 -25.56
N ARG A 559 15.51 -4.64 -24.87
CA ARG A 559 15.98 -3.96 -23.66
C ARG A 559 16.35 -2.52 -23.96
N GLU A 560 15.75 -1.61 -23.21
CA GLU A 560 16.16 -0.22 -23.11
C GLU A 560 17.32 -0.07 -22.12
N LYS A 561 17.71 1.19 -21.82
CA LYS A 561 18.65 1.50 -20.73
C LYS A 561 18.18 0.80 -19.45
N ASN A 562 19.13 0.19 -18.72
CA ASN A 562 18.90 -0.52 -17.45
C ASN A 562 18.16 -1.87 -17.54
N ASN A 563 18.13 -2.50 -18.73
CA ASN A 563 17.49 -3.81 -18.98
C ASN A 563 15.98 -3.84 -18.73
N PHE A 564 15.31 -2.70 -18.83
CA PHE A 564 13.85 -2.66 -18.80
C PHE A 564 13.27 -2.82 -20.21
N VAL A 565 12.10 -3.43 -20.29
CA VAL A 565 11.32 -3.57 -21.53
C VAL A 565 9.90 -3.13 -21.21
N GLU A 566 9.27 -2.37 -22.10
CA GLU A 566 7.89 -1.93 -21.87
C GLU A 566 6.96 -3.14 -21.69
N ALA A 567 6.10 -3.10 -20.68
CA ALA A 567 5.24 -4.23 -20.31
C ALA A 567 4.31 -4.66 -21.46
N ILE A 568 3.88 -3.72 -22.30
CA ILE A 568 3.05 -4.00 -23.47
C ILE A 568 3.85 -4.74 -24.56
N ALA A 569 5.13 -4.37 -24.77
CA ALA A 569 6.01 -5.08 -25.70
C ALA A 569 6.25 -6.52 -25.23
N LEU A 570 6.42 -6.73 -23.93
CA LEU A 570 6.54 -8.08 -23.34
C LEU A 570 5.23 -8.89 -23.47
N ALA A 571 4.07 -8.24 -23.33
CA ALA A 571 2.77 -8.88 -23.52
C ALA A 571 2.59 -9.37 -24.97
N ARG A 572 3.10 -8.62 -25.97
CA ARG A 572 3.09 -9.02 -27.39
C ARG A 572 3.91 -10.29 -27.64
N LEU A 573 4.95 -10.54 -26.83
CA LEU A 573 5.81 -11.72 -26.90
C LEU A 573 5.24 -12.94 -26.13
N ASP A 574 4.01 -12.84 -25.60
CA ASP A 574 3.38 -13.87 -24.77
C ASP A 574 4.23 -14.28 -23.55
N LEU A 575 5.00 -13.34 -23.00
CA LEU A 575 5.82 -13.56 -21.80
C LEU A 575 5.01 -13.35 -20.52
N ALA A 576 4.81 -14.43 -19.77
CA ALA A 576 4.17 -14.40 -18.46
C ALA A 576 5.23 -14.34 -17.34
N PHE A 577 5.29 -13.21 -16.65
CA PHE A 577 6.13 -13.08 -15.45
C PHE A 577 5.53 -13.86 -14.28
N GLN A 578 6.39 -14.61 -13.60
CA GLN A 578 6.00 -15.32 -12.38
C GLN A 578 5.96 -14.35 -11.20
N LEU A 579 5.04 -14.60 -10.27
CA LEU A 579 4.96 -13.82 -9.03
C LEU A 579 6.26 -13.93 -8.23
N GLY A 580 6.62 -12.84 -7.55
CA GLY A 580 7.76 -12.82 -6.65
C GLY A 580 7.65 -13.89 -5.56
N LYS A 581 8.77 -14.55 -5.29
CA LYS A 581 8.92 -15.57 -4.25
C LYS A 581 9.66 -14.99 -3.05
N VAL A 582 9.44 -15.60 -1.90
CA VAL A 582 10.22 -15.38 -0.67
C VAL A 582 10.67 -16.71 -0.11
N GLY A 583 11.76 -16.68 0.63
CA GLY A 583 12.32 -17.85 1.29
C GLY A 583 13.31 -17.44 2.37
N ILE A 584 13.79 -18.43 3.12
CA ILE A 584 14.84 -18.25 4.14
C ILE A 584 16.22 -18.73 3.66
N GLU A 585 16.30 -19.11 2.39
CA GLU A 585 17.50 -19.54 1.68
C GLU A 585 17.66 -18.68 0.41
N PRO A 586 18.89 -18.52 -0.12
CA PRO A 586 19.15 -17.76 -1.34
C PRO A 586 18.25 -18.13 -2.52
N LEU A 587 17.60 -17.12 -3.12
CA LEU A 587 16.76 -17.26 -4.30
C LEU A 587 17.34 -16.52 -5.50
N ARG A 588 17.06 -17.03 -6.70
CA ARG A 588 17.25 -16.28 -7.95
C ARG A 588 16.29 -15.10 -7.93
N HIS A 589 16.74 -13.95 -8.41
CA HIS A 589 15.87 -12.83 -8.75
C HIS A 589 16.12 -12.41 -10.19
N PHE A 590 15.39 -13.05 -11.11
CA PHE A 590 15.56 -12.84 -12.55
C PHE A 590 15.44 -11.37 -12.92
N SER A 591 14.37 -10.70 -12.49
CA SER A 591 14.03 -9.32 -12.89
C SER A 591 14.97 -8.23 -12.37
N ILE A 592 16.08 -8.59 -11.71
CA ILE A 592 17.15 -7.67 -11.33
C ILE A 592 18.55 -8.23 -11.65
N GLY A 593 18.64 -9.38 -12.33
CA GLY A 593 19.92 -9.98 -12.76
C GLY A 593 20.68 -10.73 -11.67
N VAL A 594 19.99 -11.28 -10.66
CA VAL A 594 20.63 -11.88 -9.48
C VAL A 594 20.45 -13.39 -9.44
N SER A 595 21.55 -14.10 -9.15
CA SER A 595 21.60 -15.56 -9.06
C SER A 595 21.55 -16.04 -7.61
N ALA A 596 20.85 -17.15 -7.36
CA ALA A 596 20.90 -17.83 -6.06
C ALA A 596 22.34 -18.27 -5.69
N LYS A 597 23.14 -18.65 -6.70
CA LYS A 597 24.53 -19.11 -6.50
C LYS A 597 25.48 -18.01 -6.01
N GLU A 598 25.10 -16.74 -6.17
CA GLU A 598 25.88 -15.59 -5.72
C GLU A 598 25.42 -15.07 -4.35
N GLY A 599 24.53 -15.80 -3.67
CA GLY A 599 23.96 -15.41 -2.39
C GLY A 599 22.52 -14.87 -2.48
N GLY A 600 21.99 -14.64 -3.68
CA GLY A 600 20.62 -14.15 -3.87
C GLY A 600 20.44 -12.67 -3.51
N TYR A 601 19.22 -12.28 -3.13
CA TYR A 601 18.86 -10.91 -2.78
C TYR A 601 17.94 -10.89 -1.56
N ALA A 602 18.17 -9.95 -0.65
CA ALA A 602 17.34 -9.70 0.52
C ALA A 602 17.14 -8.20 0.71
N ARG A 603 15.98 -7.77 1.20
CA ARG A 603 15.75 -6.34 1.47
C ARG A 603 16.09 -6.02 2.90
N VAL A 604 16.83 -4.92 3.06
CA VAL A 604 17.36 -4.45 4.36
C VAL A 604 17.37 -2.93 4.45
N THR A 605 16.80 -2.23 3.47
CA THR A 605 17.07 -0.80 3.25
C THR A 605 15.94 0.12 3.66
N SER A 606 14.82 -0.41 4.18
CA SER A 606 13.68 0.41 4.58
C SER A 606 12.98 -0.09 5.85
N PRO A 607 13.70 -0.32 6.96
CA PRO A 607 13.14 -0.88 8.19
C PRO A 607 12.14 0.04 8.90
N LEU A 608 12.09 1.35 8.61
CA LEU A 608 11.07 2.24 9.17
C LEU A 608 9.69 2.04 8.53
N ARG A 609 9.66 1.51 7.31
CA ARG A 609 8.44 1.37 6.48
C ARG A 609 8.19 -0.02 5.90
N ARG A 610 9.05 -1.01 6.15
CA ARG A 610 8.88 -2.41 5.75
C ARG A 610 9.24 -3.37 6.89
N TYR A 611 8.28 -4.15 7.36
CA TYR A 611 8.49 -5.08 8.47
C TYR A 611 9.46 -6.23 8.12
N ALA A 612 9.48 -6.70 6.87
CA ALA A 612 10.44 -7.72 6.46
C ALA A 612 11.90 -7.25 6.62
N ASP A 613 12.16 -5.95 6.45
CA ASP A 613 13.49 -5.37 6.63
C ASP A 613 13.85 -5.28 8.12
N LEU A 614 12.87 -4.98 9.00
CA LEU A 614 13.04 -5.07 10.47
C LEU A 614 13.45 -6.48 10.89
N VAL A 615 12.79 -7.50 10.33
CA VAL A 615 13.11 -8.91 10.60
C VAL A 615 14.55 -9.22 10.19
N ASN A 616 14.94 -8.82 8.98
CA ASN A 616 16.32 -9.02 8.53
C ASN A 616 17.33 -8.27 9.40
N HIS A 617 17.03 -7.06 9.86
CA HIS A 617 17.87 -6.31 10.79
C HIS A 617 18.05 -7.03 12.14
N TRP A 618 16.96 -7.54 12.73
CA TRP A 618 17.03 -8.34 13.97
C TRP A 618 17.91 -9.58 13.79
N MET A 619 17.73 -10.33 12.70
CA MET A 619 18.50 -11.55 12.43
C MET A 619 19.99 -11.25 12.19
N ILE A 620 20.30 -10.23 11.39
CA ILE A 620 21.69 -9.81 11.12
C ILE A 620 22.38 -9.38 12.42
N LYS A 621 21.72 -8.54 13.23
CA LYS A 621 22.30 -8.05 14.50
C LYS A 621 22.48 -9.17 15.51
N ALA A 622 21.55 -10.11 15.60
CA ALA A 622 21.69 -11.27 16.45
C ALA A 622 22.89 -12.12 16.05
N ALA A 623 23.07 -12.38 14.74
CA ALA A 623 24.23 -13.11 14.22
C ALA A 623 25.57 -12.38 14.43
N LEU A 624 25.56 -11.04 14.46
CA LEU A 624 26.74 -10.24 14.78
C LEU A 624 27.11 -10.29 16.27
N LEU A 625 26.12 -10.45 17.15
CA LEU A 625 26.31 -10.57 18.60
C LEU A 625 26.66 -12.00 19.03
N ASP A 626 26.06 -13.00 18.39
CA ASP A 626 26.32 -14.43 18.59
C ASP A 626 26.56 -15.12 17.24
N PRO A 627 27.82 -15.22 16.79
CA PRO A 627 28.19 -15.92 15.56
C PRO A 627 27.89 -17.43 15.57
N SER A 628 27.58 -18.03 16.73
CA SER A 628 27.17 -19.44 16.81
C SER A 628 25.71 -19.67 16.37
N LEU A 629 24.94 -18.58 16.19
CA LEU A 629 23.54 -18.58 15.78
C LEU A 629 22.60 -19.33 16.74
N GLN A 630 23.00 -19.51 18.00
CA GLN A 630 22.19 -20.19 19.01
C GLN A 630 21.10 -19.26 19.57
N THR A 631 21.38 -17.95 19.64
CA THR A 631 20.43 -16.95 20.16
C THR A 631 19.82 -16.10 19.04
N LEU A 632 19.03 -16.73 18.16
CA LEU A 632 18.29 -16.00 17.11
C LEU A 632 16.91 -15.53 17.61
N PRO A 633 16.45 -14.33 17.19
CA PRO A 633 15.14 -13.80 17.55
C PRO A 633 13.95 -14.61 17.07
N PHE A 634 14.12 -15.38 15.99
CA PHE A 634 13.08 -16.21 15.39
C PHE A 634 13.65 -17.56 14.97
N SER A 635 12.86 -18.62 15.11
CA SER A 635 13.19 -19.93 14.54
C SER A 635 13.08 -19.92 13.01
N LYS A 636 13.63 -20.95 12.34
CA LYS A 636 13.50 -21.09 10.88
C LYS A 636 12.03 -21.24 10.43
N GLU A 637 11.23 -21.95 11.22
CA GLU A 637 9.79 -22.15 10.98
C GLU A 637 9.04 -20.82 11.10
N GLU A 638 9.33 -20.04 12.14
CA GLU A 638 8.76 -18.71 12.33
C GLU A 638 9.14 -17.77 11.20
N MET A 639 10.42 -17.75 10.80
CA MET A 639 10.91 -16.95 9.68
C MET A 639 10.22 -17.29 8.37
N SER A 640 10.02 -18.58 8.06
CA SER A 640 9.30 -19.02 6.86
C SER A 640 7.83 -18.58 6.86
N ALA A 641 7.17 -18.69 8.02
CA ALA A 641 5.80 -18.22 8.20
C ALA A 641 5.70 -16.69 8.05
N ILE A 642 6.61 -15.94 8.68
CA ILE A 642 6.70 -14.48 8.56
C ILE A 642 6.96 -14.08 7.11
N ALA A 643 7.93 -14.69 6.43
CA ALA A 643 8.25 -14.38 5.04
C ALA A 643 7.02 -14.48 4.13
N THR A 644 6.32 -15.62 4.19
CA THR A 644 5.09 -15.86 3.40
C THR A 644 3.99 -14.86 3.75
N GLU A 645 3.77 -14.63 5.04
CA GLU A 645 2.79 -13.66 5.55
C GLU A 645 3.07 -12.25 5.04
N GLN A 646 4.32 -11.79 5.12
CA GLN A 646 4.72 -10.43 4.79
C GLN A 646 4.71 -10.19 3.27
N LEU A 647 5.14 -11.16 2.45
CA LEU A 647 5.02 -11.06 1.00
C LEU A 647 3.58 -10.79 0.57
N TYR A 648 2.65 -11.55 1.15
CA TYR A 648 1.24 -11.41 0.85
C TYR A 648 0.68 -10.04 1.26
N ARG A 649 0.98 -9.61 2.49
CA ARG A 649 0.49 -8.32 3.03
C ARG A 649 1.03 -7.14 2.24
N GLU A 650 2.32 -7.14 1.90
CA GLU A 650 2.93 -6.09 1.09
C GLU A 650 2.32 -6.01 -0.31
N GLN A 651 2.15 -7.14 -1.01
CA GLN A 651 1.52 -7.15 -2.34
C GLN A 651 0.12 -6.53 -2.29
N MET A 652 -0.63 -6.79 -1.22
CA MET A 652 -1.95 -6.19 -1.02
C MET A 652 -1.87 -4.72 -0.69
N GLY A 653 -0.98 -4.30 0.21
CA GLY A 653 -0.71 -2.88 0.50
C GLY A 653 -0.40 -2.10 -0.79
N ASN A 654 0.53 -2.60 -1.59
CA ASN A 654 0.96 -1.96 -2.85
C ASN A 654 -0.15 -1.95 -3.92
N ARG A 655 -1.01 -2.97 -3.98
CA ARG A 655 -2.18 -2.95 -4.87
C ARG A 655 -3.17 -1.87 -4.46
N ARG A 656 -3.34 -1.60 -3.17
CA ARG A 656 -4.26 -0.60 -2.63
C ARG A 656 -3.78 0.81 -2.88
N MET A 657 -2.51 1.10 -2.58
CA MET A 657 -1.93 2.42 -2.87
C MET A 657 -2.04 2.76 -4.35
N ARG A 658 -1.76 1.78 -5.24
CA ARG A 658 -2.01 1.94 -6.69
C ARG A 658 -3.46 2.22 -7.02
N MET A 659 -4.41 1.51 -6.40
CA MET A 659 -5.83 1.72 -6.63
C MET A 659 -6.31 3.10 -6.15
N ASN A 660 -5.85 3.56 -4.98
CA ASN A 660 -6.11 4.90 -4.47
C ASN A 660 -5.59 5.95 -5.46
N ASN A 661 -4.34 5.82 -5.91
CA ASN A 661 -3.77 6.73 -6.90
C ASN A 661 -4.55 6.72 -8.23
N THR A 662 -4.91 5.54 -8.75
CA THR A 662 -5.77 5.43 -9.94
C THR A 662 -7.13 6.08 -9.75
N LEU A 663 -7.77 5.90 -8.58
CA LEU A 663 -9.04 6.54 -8.27
C LEU A 663 -8.92 8.08 -8.32
N TRP A 664 -7.86 8.64 -7.77
CA TRP A 664 -7.62 10.08 -7.80
C TRP A 664 -7.42 10.61 -9.21
N ILE A 665 -6.66 9.91 -10.06
CA ILE A 665 -6.54 10.27 -11.49
C ILE A 665 -7.91 10.19 -12.18
N CYS A 666 -8.67 9.12 -11.96
CA CYS A 666 -10.01 8.98 -12.53
C CYS A 666 -10.97 10.06 -12.05
N ARG A 667 -10.87 10.53 -10.80
CA ARG A 667 -11.65 11.66 -10.29
C ARG A 667 -11.33 12.94 -11.06
N LEU A 668 -10.05 13.25 -11.28
CA LEU A 668 -9.63 14.41 -12.07
C LEU A 668 -10.11 14.34 -13.52
N LEU A 669 -9.98 13.18 -14.17
CA LEU A 669 -10.52 12.94 -15.52
C LEU A 669 -12.06 13.11 -15.55
N SER A 670 -12.76 12.55 -14.56
CA SER A 670 -14.22 12.69 -14.44
C SER A 670 -14.65 14.15 -14.29
N GLN A 671 -13.89 14.98 -13.56
CA GLN A 671 -14.16 16.41 -13.47
C GLN A 671 -14.07 17.12 -14.81
N ALA A 672 -13.05 16.81 -15.60
CA ALA A 672 -12.89 17.39 -16.94
C ALA A 672 -14.06 17.01 -17.87
N LEU A 673 -14.60 15.80 -17.74
CA LEU A 673 -15.74 15.35 -18.56
C LEU A 673 -17.08 15.94 -18.13
N THR A 674 -17.27 16.17 -16.82
CA THR A 674 -18.58 16.50 -16.24
C THR A 674 -18.74 17.98 -15.88
N THR A 675 -17.68 18.77 -15.99
CA THR A 675 -17.65 20.18 -15.62
C THR A 675 -16.92 21.01 -16.67
N ASP A 676 -17.08 22.33 -16.63
CA ASP A 676 -16.35 23.25 -17.51
C ASP A 676 -15.03 23.75 -16.91
N ALA A 677 -14.53 23.07 -15.86
CA ALA A 677 -13.33 23.49 -15.13
C ALA A 677 -12.02 23.29 -15.91
N HIS A 678 -11.99 22.33 -16.84
CA HIS A 678 -10.79 21.97 -17.61
C HIS A 678 -11.14 21.84 -19.11
N PRO A 679 -11.46 22.95 -19.81
CA PRO A 679 -11.93 22.90 -21.19
C PRO A 679 -10.90 22.33 -22.16
N GLU A 680 -9.61 22.65 -21.98
CA GLU A 680 -8.52 22.11 -22.82
C GLU A 680 -8.36 20.59 -22.63
N LEU A 681 -8.39 20.11 -21.39
CA LEU A 681 -8.35 18.67 -21.10
C LEU A 681 -9.59 17.96 -21.65
N ARG A 682 -10.77 18.57 -21.52
CA ARG A 682 -12.01 18.02 -22.09
C ARG A 682 -11.93 17.91 -23.61
N GLU A 683 -11.43 18.92 -24.29
CA GLU A 683 -11.21 18.89 -25.74
C GLU A 683 -10.19 17.80 -26.12
N PHE A 684 -9.09 17.68 -25.37
CA PHE A 684 -8.11 16.61 -25.59
C PHE A 684 -8.72 15.21 -25.44
N LEU A 685 -9.55 15.00 -24.41
CA LEU A 685 -10.14 13.69 -24.11
C LEU A 685 -11.32 13.32 -25.00
N THR A 686 -12.13 14.29 -25.43
CA THR A 686 -13.43 14.05 -26.08
C THR A 686 -13.52 14.58 -27.51
N GLY A 687 -12.55 15.42 -27.91
CA GLY A 687 -12.53 16.08 -29.20
C GLY A 687 -12.38 15.11 -30.37
N PRO A 688 -12.61 15.60 -31.59
CA PRO A 688 -12.68 14.76 -32.80
C PRO A 688 -11.35 14.11 -33.17
N ARG A 689 -10.21 14.63 -32.68
CA ARG A 689 -8.89 13.99 -32.90
C ARG A 689 -8.66 12.78 -32.00
N GLY A 690 -9.36 12.72 -30.86
CA GLY A 690 -9.08 11.76 -29.80
C GLY A 690 -7.65 11.85 -29.26
N PHE A 691 -7.27 10.84 -28.50
CA PHE A 691 -5.91 10.61 -28.01
C PHE A 691 -5.51 9.15 -28.20
N THR A 692 -4.21 8.89 -28.25
CA THR A 692 -3.68 7.56 -28.55
C THR A 692 -3.65 6.69 -27.30
N VAL A 693 -4.10 5.45 -27.44
CA VAL A 693 -3.98 4.38 -26.43
C VAL A 693 -3.37 3.14 -27.09
N ALA A 694 -2.81 2.24 -26.30
CA ALA A 694 -2.30 0.97 -26.80
C ALA A 694 -3.13 -0.22 -26.34
N VAL A 695 -3.37 -1.17 -27.22
CA VAL A 695 -3.99 -2.45 -26.89
C VAL A 695 -3.16 -3.15 -25.82
N ARG A 696 -3.81 -3.50 -24.72
CA ARG A 696 -3.13 -4.02 -23.53
C ARG A 696 -2.96 -5.54 -23.59
N GLU A 697 -4.00 -6.23 -24.03
CA GLU A 697 -4.05 -7.69 -24.11
C GLU A 697 -4.91 -8.13 -25.29
N ARG A 698 -4.64 -9.32 -25.83
CA ARG A 698 -5.48 -9.92 -26.88
C ARG A 698 -6.92 -10.06 -26.38
N PRO A 699 -7.93 -9.71 -27.20
CA PRO A 699 -9.32 -9.80 -26.78
C PRO A 699 -9.69 -11.24 -26.43
N ARG A 700 -10.31 -11.42 -25.27
CA ARG A 700 -10.85 -12.72 -24.85
C ARG A 700 -12.29 -12.83 -25.34
N ALA A 701 -12.66 -13.97 -25.92
CA ALA A 701 -14.06 -14.27 -26.22
C ALA A 701 -14.85 -14.28 -24.89
N VAL A 702 -15.67 -13.25 -24.67
CA VAL A 702 -16.56 -13.20 -23.50
C VAL A 702 -17.66 -14.24 -23.73
N GLY A 703 -17.74 -15.23 -22.85
CA GLY A 703 -18.76 -16.28 -22.90
C GLY A 703 -20.18 -15.69 -22.95
N GLY A 704 -20.98 -16.25 -23.88
CA GLY A 704 -22.42 -16.09 -24.10
C GLY A 704 -23.18 -15.05 -23.27
N GLY A 705 -23.59 -13.96 -23.93
CA GLY A 705 -24.65 -13.08 -23.41
C GLY A 705 -24.62 -11.65 -23.92
N GLY A 706 -24.64 -11.43 -25.24
CA GLY A 706 -25.09 -10.18 -25.88
C GLY A 706 -24.37 -8.85 -25.55
N ARG A 707 -23.42 -8.81 -24.61
CA ARG A 707 -22.56 -7.64 -24.35
C ARG A 707 -21.49 -7.62 -25.44
N GLY A 708 -21.31 -6.47 -26.10
CA GLY A 708 -20.37 -6.31 -27.21
C GLY A 708 -18.95 -6.75 -26.85
N LEU A 709 -18.08 -6.96 -27.86
CA LEU A 709 -16.67 -7.17 -27.57
C LEU A 709 -16.10 -5.93 -26.89
N HIS A 710 -15.36 -6.15 -25.81
CA HIS A 710 -14.59 -5.12 -25.11
C HIS A 710 -13.11 -5.36 -25.43
N LEU A 711 -12.41 -4.30 -25.82
CA LEU A 711 -10.96 -4.33 -26.00
C LEU A 711 -10.31 -3.54 -24.87
N SER A 712 -9.51 -4.21 -24.04
CA SER A 712 -8.76 -3.55 -22.99
C SER A 712 -7.56 -2.84 -23.59
N VAL A 713 -7.46 -1.54 -23.33
CA VAL A 713 -6.38 -0.66 -23.78
C VAL A 713 -5.70 -0.02 -22.57
N MET A 714 -4.53 0.55 -22.78
CA MET A 714 -3.75 1.28 -21.78
C MET A 714 -3.56 2.71 -22.24
N ILE A 715 -3.91 3.66 -21.37
CA ILE A 715 -3.51 5.06 -21.48
C ILE A 715 -2.06 5.11 -21.01
N ARG A 716 -1.11 5.03 -21.95
CA ARG A 716 0.29 4.76 -21.67
C ARG A 716 0.87 5.78 -20.69
N GLU A 717 0.56 7.05 -20.85
CA GLU A 717 1.10 8.16 -20.04
C GLU A 717 0.67 8.09 -18.58
N LEU A 718 -0.50 7.52 -18.30
CA LEU A 718 -1.05 7.40 -16.95
C LEU A 718 -0.79 6.03 -16.32
N GLY A 719 -0.49 5.02 -17.13
CA GLY A 719 -0.41 3.62 -16.67
C GLY A 719 -1.76 3.04 -16.25
N ILE A 720 -2.86 3.58 -16.79
CA ILE A 720 -4.23 3.20 -16.42
C ILE A 720 -4.88 2.44 -17.59
N ALA A 721 -5.58 1.36 -17.27
CA ALA A 721 -6.35 0.62 -18.24
C ALA A 721 -7.71 1.30 -18.53
N ALA A 722 -8.13 1.24 -19.79
CA ALA A 722 -9.46 1.66 -20.23
C ALA A 722 -10.08 0.55 -21.09
N ASP A 723 -11.40 0.59 -21.24
CA ASP A 723 -12.16 -0.34 -22.08
C ASP A 723 -12.73 0.39 -23.29
N VAL A 724 -12.37 -0.07 -24.47
CA VAL A 724 -12.96 0.40 -25.72
C VAL A 724 -14.29 -0.32 -25.95
N ARG A 725 -15.37 0.46 -26.06
CA ARG A 725 -16.73 -0.02 -26.37
C ARG A 725 -17.01 0.08 -27.87
N HIS A 726 -18.04 -0.66 -28.30
CA HIS A 726 -18.57 -0.64 -29.67
C HIS A 726 -17.55 -1.01 -30.76
N ILE A 727 -16.51 -1.77 -30.42
CA ILE A 727 -15.54 -2.29 -31.39
C ILE A 727 -16.12 -3.49 -32.16
N THR A 728 -15.85 -3.57 -33.47
CA THR A 728 -16.26 -4.71 -34.30
C THR A 728 -15.50 -5.97 -33.91
N LYS A 729 -16.11 -7.15 -34.15
CA LYS A 729 -15.46 -8.43 -33.81
C LYS A 729 -14.18 -8.62 -34.58
N GLU A 730 -14.17 -8.21 -35.84
CA GLU A 730 -13.07 -8.33 -36.78
C GLU A 730 -11.89 -7.46 -36.33
N ARG A 731 -12.16 -6.20 -35.97
CA ARG A 731 -11.12 -5.28 -35.49
C ARG A 731 -10.54 -5.71 -34.16
N ALA A 732 -11.38 -6.15 -33.23
CA ALA A 732 -10.92 -6.71 -31.97
C ALA A 732 -10.04 -7.96 -32.22
N ALA A 733 -10.52 -8.94 -33.00
CA ALA A 733 -9.79 -10.17 -33.26
C ALA A 733 -8.45 -9.96 -33.99
N ALA A 734 -8.30 -8.88 -34.77
CA ALA A 734 -7.06 -8.51 -35.44
C ALA A 734 -6.08 -7.70 -34.57
N SER A 735 -6.48 -7.27 -33.37
CA SER A 735 -5.66 -6.42 -32.50
C SER A 735 -4.66 -7.24 -31.69
N GLU A 736 -3.40 -6.83 -31.71
CA GLU A 736 -2.31 -7.37 -30.90
C GLU A 736 -1.90 -6.41 -29.78
N PRO A 737 -1.34 -6.90 -28.65
CA PRO A 737 -0.80 -6.03 -27.62
C PRO A 737 0.24 -5.07 -28.21
N GLY A 738 0.09 -3.78 -27.92
CA GLY A 738 0.95 -2.71 -28.45
C GLY A 738 0.42 -1.99 -29.67
N ASP A 739 -0.60 -2.53 -30.34
CA ASP A 739 -1.27 -1.80 -31.44
C ASP A 739 -1.87 -0.51 -30.90
N GLU A 740 -1.70 0.58 -31.65
CA GLU A 740 -2.17 1.90 -31.26
C GLU A 740 -3.56 2.17 -31.83
N LEU A 741 -4.40 2.78 -31.01
CA LEU A 741 -5.75 3.20 -31.37
C LEU A 741 -5.94 4.65 -30.95
N ASN A 742 -6.54 5.45 -31.82
CA ASN A 742 -7.04 6.76 -31.41
C ASN A 742 -8.45 6.60 -30.85
N VAL A 743 -8.65 7.14 -29.66
CA VAL A 743 -9.92 7.00 -28.94
C VAL A 743 -10.35 8.32 -28.34
N ARG A 744 -11.65 8.45 -28.10
CA ARG A 744 -12.22 9.50 -27.25
C ARG A 744 -12.74 8.87 -25.97
N MET A 745 -12.57 9.57 -24.85
CA MET A 745 -13.10 9.15 -23.57
C MET A 745 -14.60 9.50 -23.50
N VAL A 746 -15.43 8.51 -23.17
CA VAL A 746 -16.89 8.67 -23.11
C VAL A 746 -17.38 8.76 -21.68
N MET A 747 -16.79 7.96 -20.79
CA MET A 747 -17.23 7.88 -19.40
C MET A 747 -16.08 7.46 -18.48
N VAL A 748 -16.07 8.03 -17.27
CA VAL A 748 -15.27 7.51 -16.16
C VAL A 748 -16.24 7.10 -15.05
N ALA A 749 -16.31 5.80 -14.79
CA ALA A 749 -17.06 5.27 -13.66
C ALA A 749 -16.16 5.27 -12.42
N LEU A 750 -16.56 6.02 -11.38
CA LEU A 750 -15.83 6.13 -10.11
C LEU A 750 -16.26 5.06 -9.10
N GLU A 751 -16.60 3.88 -9.63
CA GLU A 751 -17.03 2.72 -8.86
C GLU A 751 -15.89 2.16 -7.98
N SER A 752 -16.22 1.11 -7.24
CA SER A 752 -15.35 0.27 -6.40
C SER A 752 -13.98 -0.01 -7.01
N LEU A 753 -13.97 -0.21 -8.32
CA LEU A 753 -12.82 -0.27 -9.19
C LEU A 753 -13.08 0.78 -10.27
N PRO A 754 -12.34 1.90 -10.29
CA PRO A 754 -12.57 2.94 -11.27
C PRO A 754 -12.32 2.38 -12.68
N GLN A 755 -13.26 2.66 -13.59
CA GLN A 755 -13.22 2.19 -14.97
C GLN A 755 -13.31 3.38 -15.93
N ILE A 756 -12.48 3.36 -16.96
CA ILE A 756 -12.47 4.35 -18.03
C ILE A 756 -13.04 3.67 -19.27
N PHE A 757 -14.01 4.31 -19.92
CA PHE A 757 -14.61 3.83 -21.15
C PHE A 757 -14.33 4.78 -22.29
N CYS A 758 -13.86 4.22 -23.40
CA CYS A 758 -13.52 4.95 -24.60
C CYS A 758 -14.26 4.40 -25.82
N GLU A 759 -14.31 5.21 -26.87
CA GLU A 759 -14.76 4.83 -28.21
C GLU A 759 -13.67 5.14 -29.22
N VAL A 760 -13.56 4.32 -30.26
CA VAL A 760 -12.58 4.54 -31.32
C VAL A 760 -12.99 5.75 -32.15
N VAL A 761 -12.00 6.59 -32.49
CA VAL A 761 -12.14 7.63 -33.52
C VAL A 761 -11.81 6.98 -34.86
N GLU A 762 -12.74 7.04 -35.81
CA GLU A 762 -12.56 6.53 -37.17
C GLU A 762 -11.69 7.44 -38.05
#